data_AF-A0A832HNE9-F1
#
_entry.id   AF-A0A832HNE9-F1
#
_cell.length_a   1.000
_cell.length_b   1.000
_cell.length_c   1.000
_cell.angle_alpha   90.00
_cell.angle_beta   90.00
_cell.angle_gamma   90.00
#
_symmetry.space_group_name_H-M   'P 1'
#
loop_
_entity.id
_entity.type
_entity.pdbx_description
1 polymer ?
#
loop_
_entity_poly.entity_id
_entity_poly.type
_entity_poly.pdbx_seq_one_letter_code
_entity_poly.pdbx_strand_id
1 'polypeptide(L)'
;MNRINPTLRAAPARDNDTGKFLTIALSLVVLAGCGGPDRSPRLGPETIEAMNQGVGFMGQYDYERAVAAFEKVVQTAPTLVDAKINLAISLFNRGRKEDHDIDRASSMLNEVLAKEPGNVRALYFKGIILQHVGRAQEGMECFEKVVKLRPDDGIAWYLLGLCQQRAGQSPENALKRAIELRPNLYSAYYQLYQSALRGGDTNKAREYMDRFMALRQSPAGESVELPQYNQMGDLALAQPIASRSRPVSKSRFTPAPATELWDGENIIAWSSTARRSDNGHAADAPVSAGGIAAGDFDFDGRVELVVTATTPDAVGKLVLLKQNNQGRYEDVTAGSGLEQVRNARSCAVGDFDNDGKPDLFVACAGPNFLFKNDGAGKFSDVTESAGVAGPSAISSSAVFVDADHDGDLDIFVCNAAALDGNEPVRNQLLNNNGDGTFKDIATTAGVDCVGSKTVMALFGDVDGDRDADLLVLRAGAAAKLFFNDLGGRYHEAPDQLDIRGDLGAAMQDFDGDGNLDILALGAANPQLQLYLGDGRGRFVRWSGFEGTAKTAATWGPIRAMRIGDVDLDGDLDLALFGKEAHLLLNTGSGTFVWQTRAWNDYAESTECVELFDLTGDFVPDLLVADRANKNRIRLFAGRLVPPSTALAVSPTGLRERDGRTRSPASGYGLKLTVRAGLLEQVLIYTGQTGGPCQSLLPPVAGLGGLPKADYVAFHWPDGVAQFELGLGAGSVHKVSELQRKVSSCPVLFAWNGNRFEFVTDFAGVGGLGYYVSPGESATPQALEHVKIDADKLRERGGVYELRITEPMEEAAYIDRLELLAIDHPTDLSVFPDERLAVSGPISTHELIVINRQLEPLHAVDYQGRDCTAQIIRADRVYAYDPPLDRRYFGFCQSHSLDLDFGSRLEKLGAQDRVFLFIRGYIEYPYSQTVYAAAQSGVKWEPIRIDRKAADDRWETIVPDAGAPGGMDRTMTVELTGLIGPMDRKLRLTTNLEIGYDQVFIGVHIGTDNVVVRPVPMLSAELRRAGFAREYSPDGRLPLIYDYENADVSAPFHVLRGAYTRYGQVIGLLREFDNMYAIIGPGDEIALSFDAAAVKPCPAGFKRSFILVSHAWCKDMDLYTAEPQTLEPLPFRGMTKYPYNSHERFPDTPELRVYRENYNTRIAY
;
A
#
# COMPACT_ATOMS: atom_id res chain seq x y z
N MET A 1 45.46 24.13 78.92
CA MET A 1 44.43 23.80 79.95
C MET A 1 43.66 22.59 79.41
N ASN A 2 43.68 21.44 80.09
CA ASN A 2 42.72 20.98 81.12
C ASN A 2 41.27 20.80 80.59
N ARG A 3 40.44 19.79 80.94
CA ARG A 3 40.55 18.49 81.70
C ARG A 3 39.18 17.75 81.50
N ILE A 4 38.98 16.42 81.58
CA ILE A 4 39.87 15.22 81.53
C ILE A 4 39.02 13.92 81.42
N ASN A 5 39.63 12.80 80.97
CA ASN A 5 39.26 11.39 81.19
C ASN A 5 38.11 10.68 80.40
N PRO A 6 38.17 9.31 80.29
CA PRO A 6 37.60 8.57 79.15
C PRO A 6 36.92 7.23 79.53
N THR A 7 36.72 6.32 78.56
CA THR A 7 37.46 5.03 78.59
C THR A 7 37.52 4.35 77.22
N LEU A 8 38.68 3.72 76.94
CA LEU A 8 39.00 2.97 75.72
C LEU A 8 39.59 1.61 76.13
N ARG A 9 39.55 0.61 75.25
CA ARG A 9 40.46 -0.55 75.27
C ARG A 9 40.95 -0.86 73.85
N ALA A 10 42.29 -1.01 73.72
CA ALA A 10 43.10 -1.58 72.63
C ALA A 10 42.46 -1.70 71.21
N ALA A 11 42.91 -1.01 70.15
CA ALA A 11 44.16 -0.26 69.86
C ALA A 11 45.41 -1.14 69.50
N PRO A 12 46.39 -0.64 68.68
CA PRO A 12 46.62 -1.20 67.34
C PRO A 12 48.12 -1.21 66.85
N ALA A 13 48.35 -1.26 65.52
CA ALA A 13 49.58 -0.86 64.82
C ALA A 13 49.18 -0.10 63.52
N ARG A 14 49.63 1.15 63.21
CA ARG A 14 50.97 1.69 62.83
C ARG A 14 51.34 1.44 61.35
N ASP A 15 52.04 2.28 60.58
CA ASP A 15 52.67 3.62 60.67
C ASP A 15 53.10 4.03 59.21
N ASN A 16 53.46 5.26 58.75
CA ASN A 16 53.58 6.62 59.32
C ASN A 16 53.62 7.76 58.23
N ASP A 17 53.69 9.02 58.70
CA ASP A 17 54.36 10.27 58.22
C ASP A 17 55.40 10.25 57.06
N THR A 18 55.86 11.35 56.39
CA THR A 18 55.74 12.85 56.49
C THR A 18 56.28 13.57 55.21
N GLY A 19 56.11 14.90 55.06
CA GLY A 19 57.21 15.75 54.51
C GLY A 19 56.91 16.84 53.46
N LYS A 20 57.03 18.13 53.84
CA LYS A 20 56.84 19.36 53.02
C LYS A 20 57.94 19.60 51.94
N PHE A 21 57.61 20.23 50.80
CA PHE A 21 58.02 21.61 50.42
C PHE A 21 57.45 22.04 49.04
N LEU A 22 57.74 23.26 48.56
CA LEU A 22 57.09 23.95 47.42
C LEU A 22 58.13 24.58 46.47
N THR A 23 57.92 24.56 45.13
CA THR A 23 58.08 25.70 44.16
C THR A 23 58.30 25.27 42.67
N ILE A 24 57.42 25.75 41.76
CA ILE A 24 57.54 25.90 40.27
C ILE A 24 57.61 24.65 39.34
N ALA A 25 56.64 24.61 38.39
CA ALA A 25 56.58 24.07 37.00
C ALA A 25 57.24 22.71 36.60
N LEU A 26 56.74 21.92 35.65
CA LEU A 26 55.85 22.21 34.49
C LEU A 26 54.92 21.01 34.14
N SER A 27 53.87 21.28 33.37
CA SER A 27 52.79 20.44 32.81
C SER A 27 53.06 18.94 32.48
N LEU A 28 52.07 18.07 32.75
CA LEU A 28 51.26 17.27 31.77
C LEU A 28 50.49 16.10 32.44
N VAL A 29 49.21 15.91 32.09
CA VAL A 29 48.43 14.63 31.95
C VAL A 29 48.50 13.59 33.10
N VAL A 30 47.43 13.17 33.81
CA VAL A 30 46.05 12.79 33.40
C VAL A 30 45.02 13.21 34.46
N LEU A 31 43.83 13.69 34.06
CA LEU A 31 42.57 13.51 34.83
C LEU A 31 41.33 13.80 33.95
N ALA A 32 40.66 12.75 33.48
CA ALA A 32 39.34 12.81 32.84
C ALA A 32 38.70 11.41 32.92
N GLY A 33 37.41 11.31 33.27
CA GLY A 33 36.74 10.00 33.42
C GLY A 33 35.57 9.91 34.40
N CYS A 34 34.80 10.99 34.61
CA CYS A 34 33.53 10.95 35.33
C CYS A 34 32.52 11.82 34.57
N GLY A 35 31.44 11.22 34.10
CA GLY A 35 30.37 11.93 33.40
C GLY A 35 29.59 12.85 34.34
N GLY A 36 29.32 14.08 33.91
CA GLY A 36 28.40 14.98 34.61
C GLY A 36 26.93 14.63 34.32
N PRO A 37 25.98 15.04 35.18
CA PRO A 37 24.56 14.88 34.90
C PRO A 37 24.14 15.73 33.69
N ASP A 38 23.35 15.15 32.78
CA ASP A 38 22.75 15.85 31.64
C ASP A 38 21.90 17.05 32.12
N ARG A 39 21.96 18.15 31.37
CA ARG A 39 21.25 19.41 31.62
C ARG A 39 20.20 19.74 30.55
N SER A 40 19.87 18.78 29.69
CA SER A 40 18.75 18.87 28.75
C SER A 40 17.44 19.15 29.51
N PRO A 41 16.62 20.14 29.08
CA PRO A 41 15.33 20.43 29.73
C PRO A 41 14.36 19.27 29.50
N ARG A 42 13.68 18.82 30.57
CA ARG A 42 12.59 17.84 30.45
C ARG A 42 11.38 18.52 29.80
N LEU A 43 11.02 18.09 28.60
CA LEU A 43 9.78 18.50 27.93
C LEU A 43 8.57 17.97 28.70
N GLY A 44 7.47 18.72 28.70
CA GLY A 44 6.19 18.28 29.28
C GLY A 44 5.45 17.32 28.34
N PRO A 45 4.61 16.39 28.86
CA PRO A 45 3.85 15.47 28.02
C PRO A 45 3.04 16.19 26.92
N GLU A 46 2.34 17.28 27.24
CA GLU A 46 1.58 18.09 26.28
C GLU A 46 2.40 18.68 25.12
N THR A 47 3.72 18.84 25.30
CA THR A 47 4.66 19.31 24.27
C THR A 47 5.13 18.15 23.38
N ILE A 48 5.22 16.94 23.92
CA ILE A 48 5.56 15.73 23.17
C ILE A 48 4.34 15.27 22.36
N GLU A 49 3.16 15.21 23.00
CA GLU A 49 1.87 14.95 22.34
C GLU A 49 1.62 15.96 21.21
N ALA A 50 1.85 17.26 21.43
CA ALA A 50 1.68 18.26 20.37
C ALA A 50 2.70 18.12 19.22
N MET A 51 3.91 17.61 19.49
CA MET A 51 4.88 17.29 18.44
C MET A 51 4.40 16.09 17.62
N ASN A 52 3.97 15.02 18.28
CA ASN A 52 3.48 13.80 17.64
C ASN A 52 2.18 14.04 16.88
N GLN A 53 1.27 14.86 17.41
CA GLN A 53 0.08 15.34 16.69
C GLN A 53 0.48 16.12 15.44
N GLY A 54 1.49 16.99 15.51
CA GLY A 54 2.03 17.66 14.33
C GLY A 54 2.53 16.68 13.27
N VAL A 55 3.26 15.63 13.67
CA VAL A 55 3.72 14.56 12.76
C VAL A 55 2.53 13.77 12.17
N GLY A 56 1.57 13.36 13.00
CA GLY A 56 0.35 12.68 12.54
C GLY A 56 -0.48 13.53 11.59
N PHE A 57 -0.58 14.85 11.81
CA PHE A 57 -1.24 15.76 10.86
C PHE A 57 -0.44 15.94 9.57
N MET A 58 0.90 15.92 9.59
CA MET A 58 1.69 15.85 8.37
C MET A 58 1.49 14.52 7.62
N GLY A 59 1.30 13.40 8.34
CA GLY A 59 0.95 12.08 7.77
C GLY A 59 -0.48 11.97 7.24
N GLN A 60 -1.41 12.74 7.82
CA GLN A 60 -2.73 13.03 7.24
C GLN A 60 -2.70 14.18 6.21
N TYR A 61 -1.52 14.77 5.96
CA TYR A 61 -1.26 15.91 5.08
C TYR A 61 -2.03 17.21 5.43
N ASP A 62 -2.72 17.25 6.59
CA ASP A 62 -3.38 18.43 7.18
C ASP A 62 -2.33 19.42 7.70
N TYR A 63 -1.70 20.13 6.76
CA TYR A 63 -0.63 21.08 7.02
C TYR A 63 -1.07 22.27 7.89
N GLU A 64 -2.36 22.58 7.95
CA GLU A 64 -2.91 23.66 8.79
C GLU A 64 -2.90 23.26 10.26
N ARG A 65 -3.42 22.06 10.59
CA ARG A 65 -3.34 21.52 11.96
C ARG A 65 -1.90 21.16 12.34
N ALA A 66 -1.07 20.71 11.40
CA ALA A 66 0.36 20.50 11.64
C ALA A 66 1.08 21.80 12.02
N VAL A 67 0.87 22.91 11.28
CA VAL A 67 1.41 24.23 11.63
C VAL A 67 0.92 24.66 13.02
N ALA A 68 -0.38 24.56 13.31
CA ALA A 68 -0.93 24.92 14.63
C ALA A 68 -0.33 24.09 15.78
N ALA A 69 -0.11 22.79 15.55
CA ALA A 69 0.49 21.88 16.51
C ALA A 69 1.97 22.21 16.77
N PHE A 70 2.80 22.36 15.72
CA PHE A 70 4.20 22.73 15.89
C PHE A 70 4.39 24.17 16.38
N GLU A 71 3.48 25.11 16.09
CA GLU A 71 3.46 26.43 16.72
C GLU A 71 3.27 26.34 18.25
N LYS A 72 2.35 25.49 18.74
CA LYS A 72 2.20 25.22 20.18
C LYS A 72 3.49 24.67 20.79
N VAL A 73 4.19 23.78 20.08
CA VAL A 73 5.49 23.23 20.52
C VAL A 73 6.56 24.32 20.56
N VAL A 74 6.68 25.17 19.53
CA VAL A 74 7.65 26.28 19.49
C VAL A 74 7.34 27.36 20.54
N GLN A 75 6.07 27.56 20.92
CA GLN A 75 5.68 28.45 22.01
C GLN A 75 6.03 27.89 23.40
N THR A 76 5.79 26.59 23.63
CA THR A 76 6.05 25.94 24.94
C THR A 76 7.51 25.55 25.15
N ALA A 77 8.23 25.24 24.07
CA ALA A 77 9.65 24.86 24.06
C ALA A 77 10.44 25.61 22.97
N PRO A 78 10.62 26.95 23.06
CA PRO A 78 11.26 27.78 22.04
C PRO A 78 12.75 27.48 21.77
N THR A 79 13.35 26.59 22.56
CA THR A 79 14.73 26.06 22.37
C THR A 79 14.76 24.72 21.66
N LEU A 80 13.63 24.06 21.41
CA LEU A 80 13.56 22.78 20.70
C LEU A 80 13.73 23.03 19.19
N VAL A 81 14.89 22.65 18.66
CA VAL A 81 15.26 22.95 17.26
C VAL A 81 14.42 22.13 16.27
N ASP A 82 14.17 20.85 16.53
CA ASP A 82 13.37 20.01 15.64
C ASP A 82 11.94 20.51 15.46
N ALA A 83 11.33 21.12 16.50
CA ALA A 83 10.03 21.75 16.38
C ALA A 83 10.04 22.99 15.46
N LYS A 84 11.15 23.74 15.43
CA LYS A 84 11.33 24.84 14.46
C LYS A 84 11.53 24.33 13.04
N ILE A 85 12.24 23.21 12.87
CA ILE A 85 12.46 22.58 11.57
C ILE A 85 11.15 21.99 11.05
N ASN A 86 10.43 21.23 11.86
CA ASN A 86 9.10 20.68 11.52
C ASN A 86 8.09 21.79 11.19
N LEU A 87 8.07 22.90 11.95
CA LEU A 87 7.22 24.04 11.62
C LEU A 87 7.63 24.70 10.29
N ALA A 88 8.93 24.87 10.01
CA ALA A 88 9.40 25.37 8.72
C ALA A 88 9.01 24.43 7.54
N ILE A 89 9.08 23.12 7.74
CA ILE A 89 8.59 22.10 6.80
C ILE A 89 7.08 22.23 6.59
N SER A 90 6.31 22.35 7.67
CA SER A 90 4.85 22.45 7.61
C SER A 90 4.40 23.72 6.87
N LEU A 91 5.01 24.87 7.18
CA LEU A 91 4.76 26.15 6.50
C LEU A 91 5.09 26.08 4.99
N PHE A 92 6.17 25.40 4.60
CA PHE A 92 6.53 25.24 3.19
C PHE A 92 5.58 24.33 2.40
N ASN A 93 4.89 23.41 3.06
CA ASN A 93 3.93 22.49 2.43
C ASN A 93 2.48 22.99 2.49
N ARG A 94 2.14 23.86 3.46
CA ARG A 94 0.80 24.43 3.65
C ARG A 94 0.31 25.19 2.41
N GLY A 95 -1.02 25.27 2.29
CA GLY A 95 -1.75 25.63 1.07
C GLY A 95 -1.26 26.90 0.38
N ARG A 96 -0.69 26.70 -0.82
CA ARG A 96 -0.07 27.70 -1.71
C ARG A 96 1.19 28.35 -1.15
N LYS A 97 2.27 28.24 -1.91
CA LYS A 97 3.61 28.74 -1.58
C LYS A 97 3.72 30.25 -1.84
N GLU A 98 2.88 31.01 -1.16
CA GLU A 98 2.94 32.47 -1.12
C GLU A 98 4.22 32.91 -0.37
N ASP A 99 4.82 34.02 -0.80
CA ASP A 99 6.18 34.41 -0.38
C ASP A 99 6.36 34.47 1.16
N HIS A 100 5.30 34.82 1.89
CA HIS A 100 5.29 34.94 3.35
C HIS A 100 5.72 33.66 4.08
N ASP A 101 5.16 32.49 3.73
CA ASP A 101 5.44 31.26 4.48
C ASP A 101 6.79 30.65 4.07
N ILE A 102 7.24 30.90 2.83
CA ILE A 102 8.63 30.64 2.41
C ILE A 102 9.63 31.52 3.18
N ASP A 103 9.36 32.82 3.31
CA ASP A 103 10.22 33.76 4.06
C ASP A 103 10.23 33.42 5.55
N ARG A 104 9.08 33.03 6.11
CA ARG A 104 8.94 32.61 7.51
C ARG A 104 9.73 31.33 7.79
N ALA A 105 9.58 30.30 6.95
CA ALA A 105 10.36 29.07 7.03
C ALA A 105 11.87 29.35 6.88
N SER A 106 12.25 30.15 5.88
CA SER A 106 13.64 30.56 5.65
C SER A 106 14.25 31.31 6.84
N SER A 107 13.49 32.22 7.45
CA SER A 107 13.88 32.97 8.64
C SER A 107 14.11 32.04 9.84
N MET A 108 13.19 31.11 10.09
CA MET A 108 13.33 30.12 11.16
C MET A 108 14.55 29.20 10.98
N LEU A 109 14.82 28.76 9.76
CA LEU A 109 16.03 27.97 9.45
C LEU A 109 17.30 28.80 9.62
N ASN A 110 17.28 30.09 9.27
CA ASN A 110 18.39 31.01 9.56
C ASN A 110 18.62 31.20 11.07
N GLU A 111 17.57 31.27 11.90
CA GLU A 111 17.72 31.31 13.37
C GLU A 111 18.35 30.04 13.94
N VAL A 112 17.99 28.87 13.40
CA VAL A 112 18.58 27.58 13.79
C VAL A 112 20.06 27.57 13.41
N LEU A 113 20.38 27.85 12.13
CA LEU A 113 21.75 27.80 11.62
C LEU A 113 22.66 28.90 12.22
N ALA A 114 22.12 29.99 12.74
CA ALA A 114 22.87 30.98 13.50
C ALA A 114 23.33 30.49 14.90
N LYS A 115 22.67 29.46 15.44
CA LYS A 115 23.02 28.82 16.73
C LYS A 115 23.77 27.51 16.52
N GLU A 116 23.36 26.73 15.52
CA GLU A 116 23.88 25.42 15.15
C GLU A 116 24.27 25.39 13.66
N PRO A 117 25.42 25.97 13.26
CA PRO A 117 25.81 26.08 11.84
C PRO A 117 26.02 24.75 11.10
N GLY A 118 26.03 23.63 11.85
CA GLY A 118 26.12 22.26 11.33
C GLY A 118 24.84 21.44 11.54
N ASN A 119 23.68 22.05 11.83
CA ASN A 119 22.43 21.31 11.94
C ASN A 119 22.02 20.78 10.55
N VAL A 120 22.09 19.46 10.36
CA VAL A 120 22.00 18.82 9.04
C VAL A 120 20.62 18.99 8.42
N ARG A 121 19.53 18.73 9.16
CA ARG A 121 18.16 18.91 8.69
C ARG A 121 17.88 20.36 8.30
N ALA A 122 18.33 21.33 9.10
CA ALA A 122 18.15 22.75 8.80
C ALA A 122 18.96 23.22 7.57
N LEU A 123 20.18 22.70 7.36
CA LEU A 123 20.96 22.93 6.14
C LEU A 123 20.25 22.33 4.91
N TYR A 124 19.82 21.08 5.01
CA TYR A 124 19.18 20.32 3.93
C TYR A 124 17.87 20.98 3.47
N PHE A 125 16.96 21.25 4.41
CA PHE A 125 15.66 21.83 4.07
C PHE A 125 15.78 23.28 3.59
N LYS A 126 16.76 24.06 4.11
CA LYS A 126 17.10 25.36 3.53
C LYS A 126 17.64 25.22 2.10
N GLY A 127 18.43 24.20 1.81
CA GLY A 127 18.89 23.85 0.46
C GLY A 127 17.72 23.61 -0.49
N ILE A 128 16.71 22.84 -0.06
CA ILE A 128 15.47 22.60 -0.81
C ILE A 128 14.71 23.90 -1.08
N ILE A 129 14.49 24.75 -0.07
CA ILE A 129 13.80 26.04 -0.26
C ILE A 129 14.56 26.91 -1.26
N LEU A 130 15.89 27.03 -1.14
CA LEU A 130 16.73 27.80 -2.06
C LEU A 130 16.68 27.23 -3.50
N GLN A 131 16.70 25.90 -3.65
CA GLN A 131 16.55 25.24 -4.95
C GLN A 131 15.15 25.45 -5.55
N HIS A 132 14.11 25.53 -4.72
CA HIS A 132 12.73 25.82 -5.14
C HIS A 132 12.58 27.27 -5.64
N VAL A 133 13.13 28.27 -4.92
CA VAL A 133 13.13 29.69 -5.35
C VAL A 133 14.23 30.05 -6.35
N GLY A 134 14.82 29.05 -7.03
CA GLY A 134 15.81 29.23 -8.11
C GLY A 134 17.22 29.66 -7.68
N ARG A 135 17.50 29.79 -6.38
CA ARG A 135 18.80 30.23 -5.82
C ARG A 135 19.80 29.06 -5.73
N ALA A 136 20.03 28.39 -6.86
CA ALA A 136 20.77 27.13 -6.95
C ALA A 136 22.19 27.18 -6.34
N GLN A 137 22.92 28.29 -6.51
CA GLN A 137 24.27 28.47 -5.97
C GLN A 137 24.29 28.44 -4.42
N GLU A 138 23.30 29.06 -3.76
CA GLU A 138 23.21 29.06 -2.30
C GLU A 138 22.65 27.72 -1.77
N GLY A 139 21.78 27.06 -2.55
CA GLY A 139 21.35 25.69 -2.29
C GLY A 139 22.54 24.71 -2.33
N MET A 140 23.41 24.85 -3.33
CA MET A 140 24.66 24.09 -3.47
C MET A 140 25.54 24.25 -2.21
N GLU A 141 25.78 25.48 -1.76
CA GLU A 141 26.53 25.75 -0.53
C GLU A 141 25.89 25.17 0.74
N CYS A 142 24.58 24.88 0.74
CA CYS A 142 23.92 24.18 1.84
C CYS A 142 24.14 22.66 1.73
N PHE A 143 23.92 22.07 0.55
CA PHE A 143 24.12 20.63 0.35
C PHE A 143 25.60 20.20 0.44
N GLU A 144 26.57 21.03 0.03
CA GLU A 144 28.01 20.81 0.28
C GLU A 144 28.34 20.65 1.78
N LYS A 145 27.60 21.33 2.65
CA LYS A 145 27.73 21.20 4.11
C LYS A 145 27.00 19.95 4.60
N VAL A 146 25.84 19.60 4.04
CA VAL A 146 25.13 18.34 4.34
C VAL A 146 26.00 17.13 4.01
N VAL A 147 26.47 16.97 2.76
CA VAL A 147 27.24 15.77 2.35
C VAL A 147 28.60 15.66 3.05
N LYS A 148 29.09 16.73 3.66
CA LYS A 148 30.28 16.72 4.52
C LYS A 148 29.98 16.21 5.94
N LEU A 149 28.72 16.28 6.39
CA LEU A 149 28.25 15.86 7.71
C LEU A 149 27.53 14.49 7.66
N ARG A 150 26.85 14.18 6.56
CA ARG A 150 26.30 12.87 6.17
C ARG A 150 26.83 12.48 4.77
N PRO A 151 28.09 11.99 4.67
CA PRO A 151 28.68 11.55 3.40
C PRO A 151 28.11 10.22 2.87
N ASP A 152 27.19 9.65 3.62
CA ASP A 152 26.37 8.45 3.40
C ASP A 152 24.98 8.75 2.84
N ASP A 153 24.49 10.00 2.93
CA ASP A 153 23.19 10.40 2.39
C ASP A 153 23.26 10.61 0.87
N GLY A 154 22.89 9.58 0.12
CA GLY A 154 22.85 9.61 -1.34
C GLY A 154 21.85 10.61 -1.92
N ILE A 155 20.78 10.97 -1.18
CA ILE A 155 19.82 11.99 -1.62
C ILE A 155 20.45 13.38 -1.50
N ALA A 156 21.17 13.68 -0.43
CA ALA A 156 21.93 14.92 -0.31
C ALA A 156 23.01 15.06 -1.40
N TRP A 157 23.67 13.97 -1.78
CA TRP A 157 24.58 13.93 -2.94
C TRP A 157 23.84 14.19 -4.26
N TYR A 158 22.63 13.66 -4.43
CA TYR A 158 21.79 13.90 -5.60
C TYR A 158 21.34 15.37 -5.71
N LEU A 159 20.82 15.94 -4.62
CA LEU A 159 20.39 17.34 -4.56
C LEU A 159 21.56 18.32 -4.75
N LEU A 160 22.76 17.98 -4.26
CA LEU A 160 24.00 18.70 -4.58
C LEU A 160 24.28 18.69 -6.08
N GLY A 161 24.21 17.52 -6.74
CA GLY A 161 24.39 17.40 -8.19
C GLY A 161 23.38 18.22 -8.98
N LEU A 162 22.10 18.24 -8.56
CA LEU A 162 21.06 19.07 -9.17
C LEU A 162 21.33 20.58 -9.01
N CYS A 163 21.83 21.00 -7.84
CA CYS A 163 22.22 22.39 -7.61
C CYS A 163 23.45 22.79 -8.43
N GLN A 164 24.46 21.92 -8.53
CA GLN A 164 25.62 22.08 -9.41
C GLN A 164 25.19 22.25 -10.88
N GLN A 165 24.32 21.36 -11.38
CA GLN A 165 23.79 21.43 -12.73
C GLN A 165 23.03 22.74 -13.00
N ARG A 166 22.15 23.17 -12.08
CA ARG A 166 21.42 24.45 -12.17
C ARG A 166 22.34 25.68 -12.05
N ALA A 167 23.49 25.55 -11.38
CA ALA A 167 24.53 26.58 -11.29
C ALA A 167 25.55 26.54 -12.45
N GLY A 168 25.38 25.67 -13.46
CA GLY A 168 26.29 25.55 -14.60
C GLY A 168 27.61 24.83 -14.30
N GLN A 169 27.70 24.11 -13.18
CA GLN A 169 28.86 23.31 -12.78
C GLN A 169 28.66 21.83 -13.16
N SER A 170 29.75 21.05 -13.21
CA SER A 170 29.67 19.62 -13.54
C SER A 170 29.14 18.81 -12.34
N PRO A 171 28.03 18.07 -12.50
CA PRO A 171 27.44 17.28 -11.42
C PRO A 171 28.01 15.85 -11.33
N GLU A 172 28.89 15.44 -12.26
CA GLU A 172 29.27 14.04 -12.47
C GLU A 172 29.79 13.35 -11.19
N ASN A 173 30.58 14.05 -10.36
CA ASN A 173 31.12 13.47 -9.13
C ASN A 173 30.06 13.30 -8.02
N ALA A 174 29.15 14.28 -7.86
CA ALA A 174 28.11 14.22 -6.84
C ALA A 174 27.06 13.16 -7.19
N LEU A 175 26.64 13.11 -8.46
CA LEU A 175 25.69 12.10 -8.94
C LEU A 175 26.28 10.68 -8.93
N LYS A 176 27.58 10.51 -9.24
CA LYS A 176 28.26 9.22 -9.04
C LYS A 176 28.25 8.79 -7.59
N ARG A 177 28.55 9.72 -6.66
CA ARG A 177 28.50 9.40 -5.24
C ARG A 177 27.09 9.07 -4.75
N ALA A 178 26.05 9.66 -5.34
CA ALA A 178 24.67 9.29 -5.09
C ALA A 178 24.38 7.82 -5.50
N ILE A 179 24.74 7.40 -6.72
CA ILE A 179 24.53 5.99 -7.16
C ILE A 179 25.47 4.98 -6.48
N GLU A 180 26.63 5.40 -5.95
CA GLU A 180 27.46 4.55 -5.07
C GLU A 180 26.78 4.25 -3.72
N LEU A 181 25.85 5.09 -3.28
CA LEU A 181 25.16 5.02 -1.98
C LEU A 181 23.71 4.54 -2.08
N ARG A 182 23.10 4.72 -3.25
CA ARG A 182 21.72 4.37 -3.60
C ARG A 182 21.76 3.76 -5.03
N PRO A 183 22.21 2.49 -5.19
CA PRO A 183 22.50 1.91 -6.52
C PRO A 183 21.30 1.74 -7.45
N ASN A 184 20.09 1.89 -6.92
CA ASN A 184 18.86 1.84 -7.68
C ASN A 184 18.27 3.23 -7.96
N LEU A 185 18.94 4.32 -7.54
CA LEU A 185 18.53 5.71 -7.76
C LEU A 185 18.61 6.11 -9.24
N TYR A 186 17.66 5.64 -10.05
CA TYR A 186 17.65 5.84 -11.50
C TYR A 186 17.61 7.34 -11.86
N SER A 187 17.04 8.17 -10.98
CA SER A 187 17.00 9.62 -11.19
C SER A 187 18.39 10.26 -11.20
N ALA A 188 19.39 9.67 -10.53
CA ALA A 188 20.80 10.04 -10.63
C ALA A 188 21.44 9.53 -11.91
N TYR A 189 21.12 8.31 -12.36
CA TYR A 189 21.51 7.81 -13.68
C TYR A 189 20.96 8.70 -14.82
N TYR A 190 19.71 9.17 -14.72
CA TYR A 190 19.13 10.10 -15.71
C TYR A 190 19.86 11.45 -15.77
N GLN A 191 20.20 12.05 -14.63
CA GLN A 191 21.00 13.29 -14.63
C GLN A 191 22.44 13.06 -15.11
N LEU A 192 23.02 11.88 -14.84
CA LEU A 192 24.33 11.48 -15.41
C LEU A 192 24.27 11.30 -16.94
N TYR A 193 23.22 10.69 -17.48
CA TYR A 193 22.93 10.63 -18.91
C TYR A 193 22.83 12.03 -19.53
N GLN A 194 22.02 12.92 -18.94
CA GLN A 194 21.86 14.30 -19.38
C GLN A 194 23.20 15.08 -19.34
N SER A 195 24.01 14.85 -18.31
CA SER A 195 25.35 15.45 -18.20
C SER A 195 26.33 14.88 -19.22
N ALA A 196 26.28 13.58 -19.51
CA ALA A 196 27.13 12.93 -20.51
C ALA A 196 26.79 13.39 -21.94
N LEU A 197 25.50 13.56 -22.27
CA LEU A 197 25.07 14.15 -23.54
C LEU A 197 25.60 15.58 -23.72
N ARG A 198 25.43 16.46 -22.73
CA ARG A 198 25.96 17.84 -22.79
C ARG A 198 27.49 17.88 -22.85
N GLY A 199 28.17 16.88 -22.29
CA GLY A 199 29.63 16.69 -22.40
C GLY A 199 30.10 16.03 -23.71
N GLY A 200 29.20 15.53 -24.56
CA GLY A 200 29.51 14.82 -25.80
C GLY A 200 29.96 13.36 -25.65
N ASP A 201 29.93 12.79 -24.44
CA ASP A 201 30.32 11.40 -24.17
C ASP A 201 29.15 10.44 -24.46
N THR A 202 28.97 10.14 -25.74
CA THR A 202 27.88 9.27 -26.24
C THR A 202 27.98 7.81 -25.79
N ASN A 203 29.10 7.37 -25.21
CA ASN A 203 29.23 6.02 -24.66
C ASN A 203 28.78 5.97 -23.19
N LYS A 204 29.24 6.89 -22.33
CA LYS A 204 28.67 7.06 -20.99
C LYS A 204 27.17 7.36 -21.04
N ALA A 205 26.74 8.21 -21.98
CA ALA A 205 25.32 8.52 -22.13
C ALA A 205 24.48 7.27 -22.44
N ARG A 206 25.01 6.33 -23.23
CA ARG A 206 24.35 5.04 -23.47
C ARG A 206 24.33 4.19 -22.20
N GLU A 207 25.49 3.98 -21.56
CA GLU A 207 25.61 3.19 -20.32
C GLU A 207 24.65 3.67 -19.21
N TYR A 208 24.57 4.99 -18.99
CA TYR A 208 23.66 5.58 -18.01
C TYR A 208 22.19 5.52 -18.44
N MET A 209 21.88 5.60 -19.74
CA MET A 209 20.51 5.42 -20.25
C MET A 209 20.06 3.96 -20.13
N ASP A 210 20.92 3.00 -20.47
CA ASP A 210 20.64 1.57 -20.39
C ASP A 210 20.38 1.17 -18.93
N ARG A 211 21.21 1.65 -17.98
CA ARG A 211 21.00 1.40 -16.54
C ARG A 211 19.81 2.19 -15.96
N PHE A 212 19.53 3.40 -16.44
CA PHE A 212 18.31 4.14 -16.10
C PHE A 212 17.06 3.36 -16.53
N MET A 213 16.98 2.91 -17.78
CA MET A 213 15.83 2.13 -18.27
C MET A 213 15.66 0.83 -17.46
N ALA A 214 16.74 0.07 -17.25
CA ALA A 214 16.69 -1.17 -16.47
C ALA A 214 16.24 -0.96 -15.02
N LEU A 215 16.72 0.08 -14.34
CA LEU A 215 16.30 0.39 -12.96
C LEU A 215 14.89 0.97 -12.87
N ARG A 216 14.46 1.71 -13.90
CA ARG A 216 13.12 2.32 -13.94
C ARG A 216 12.03 1.32 -14.36
N GLN A 217 12.45 0.17 -14.89
CA GLN A 217 11.65 -1.05 -15.10
C GLN A 217 11.78 -2.06 -13.93
N SER A 218 12.51 -1.70 -12.86
CA SER A 218 12.68 -2.50 -11.65
C SER A 218 11.73 -1.98 -10.57
N PRO A 219 10.98 -2.84 -9.85
CA PRO A 219 10.20 -2.46 -8.67
C PRO A 219 11.04 -1.68 -7.64
N ALA A 220 12.20 -2.24 -7.24
CA ALA A 220 13.25 -1.63 -6.41
C ALA A 220 13.91 -0.34 -6.96
N GLY A 221 13.38 0.28 -8.03
CA GLY A 221 13.89 1.51 -8.62
C GLY A 221 13.64 2.75 -7.74
N GLU A 222 14.70 3.37 -7.23
CA GLU A 222 14.61 4.42 -6.21
C GLU A 222 14.58 5.86 -6.77
N SER A 223 14.07 6.80 -5.95
CA SER A 223 14.08 8.24 -6.25
C SER A 223 13.92 9.20 -5.05
N VAL A 224 13.41 10.42 -5.30
CA VAL A 224 13.26 11.63 -4.44
C VAL A 224 12.16 12.50 -5.07
N GLU A 225 11.60 13.53 -4.43
CA GLU A 225 10.93 14.63 -5.16
C GLU A 225 11.12 15.99 -4.50
N LEU A 226 11.23 17.04 -5.31
CA LEU A 226 11.09 18.42 -4.84
C LEU A 226 9.89 19.09 -5.53
N PRO A 227 8.81 19.47 -4.82
CA PRO A 227 8.79 19.81 -3.39
C PRO A 227 7.73 19.04 -2.58
N GLN A 228 7.63 17.71 -2.73
CA GLN A 228 6.56 16.90 -2.14
C GLN A 228 6.95 16.34 -0.77
N TYR A 229 6.07 16.45 0.22
CA TYR A 229 6.41 16.23 1.62
C TYR A 229 7.05 14.86 1.91
N ASN A 230 6.38 13.79 1.50
CA ASN A 230 6.80 12.39 1.67
C ASN A 230 8.05 12.00 0.86
N GLN A 231 8.41 12.76 -0.17
CA GLN A 231 9.46 12.40 -1.13
C GLN A 231 10.67 13.36 -1.10
N MET A 232 10.61 14.47 -0.36
CA MET A 232 11.72 15.43 -0.19
C MET A 232 12.96 14.86 0.54
N GLY A 233 12.96 13.57 0.87
CA GLY A 233 14.02 12.85 1.58
C GLY A 233 13.90 12.96 3.09
N ASP A 234 14.42 11.95 3.80
CA ASP A 234 14.14 11.67 5.22
C ASP A 234 14.47 12.84 6.17
N LEU A 235 15.46 13.66 5.79
CA LEU A 235 15.86 14.87 6.53
C LEU A 235 14.83 16.02 6.45
N ALA A 236 13.96 16.00 5.42
CA ALA A 236 12.88 16.95 5.18
C ALA A 236 11.50 16.43 5.64
N LEU A 237 11.40 15.18 6.10
CA LEU A 237 10.22 14.70 6.81
C LEU A 237 10.08 15.43 8.16
N ALA A 238 8.85 15.52 8.65
CA ALA A 238 8.57 16.03 9.99
C ALA A 238 8.73 14.87 10.98
N GLN A 239 9.79 14.93 11.77
CA GLN A 239 10.18 13.82 12.65
C GLN A 239 9.62 14.04 14.07
N PRO A 240 9.18 13.00 14.79
CA PRO A 240 8.83 13.12 16.20
C PRO A 240 10.08 13.45 17.04
N ILE A 241 9.92 13.67 18.35
CA ILE A 241 11.09 13.74 19.24
C ILE A 241 11.67 12.33 19.35
N ALA A 242 12.83 12.12 18.73
CA ALA A 242 13.51 10.83 18.70
C ALA A 242 13.70 10.25 20.11
N SER A 243 13.54 8.93 20.23
CA SER A 243 13.92 8.19 21.43
C SER A 243 15.44 8.29 21.61
N ARG A 244 15.89 9.21 22.48
CA ARG A 244 17.29 9.19 22.94
C ARG A 244 17.47 7.95 23.79
N SER A 245 18.34 7.05 23.32
CA SER A 245 18.63 5.73 23.87
C SER A 245 18.31 5.60 25.37
N ARG A 246 17.18 4.97 25.65
CA ARG A 246 16.69 4.53 26.96
C ARG A 246 16.37 5.64 27.99
N PRO A 247 15.11 5.69 28.51
CA PRO A 247 14.97 5.36 29.92
C PRO A 247 15.52 3.95 30.13
N VAL A 248 16.58 3.77 30.94
CA VAL A 248 16.99 2.39 31.28
C VAL A 248 15.81 1.72 31.95
N SER A 249 15.46 0.49 31.55
CA SER A 249 14.50 -0.34 32.30
C SER A 249 15.09 -0.75 33.66
N LYS A 250 15.10 0.23 34.57
CA LYS A 250 14.20 0.20 35.70
C LYS A 250 12.83 0.68 35.23
N SER A 251 12.10 -0.19 34.55
CA SER A 251 10.65 -0.13 34.62
C SER A 251 10.26 0.01 36.10
N ARG A 252 9.16 0.71 36.38
CA ARG A 252 8.63 0.74 37.76
C ARG A 252 8.15 -0.65 38.17
N PHE A 253 7.82 -1.49 37.20
CA PHE A 253 7.85 -2.92 37.33
C PHE A 253 9.30 -3.37 37.55
N THR A 254 9.63 -3.75 38.79
CA THR A 254 10.70 -4.71 38.99
C THR A 254 10.04 -6.07 38.77
N PRO A 255 10.42 -6.86 37.75
CA PRO A 255 9.79 -8.16 37.53
C PRO A 255 9.88 -8.99 38.81
N ALA A 256 8.71 -9.38 39.31
CA ALA A 256 8.62 -10.38 40.36
C ALA A 256 9.13 -11.73 39.82
N PRO A 257 9.57 -12.68 40.67
CA PRO A 257 10.04 -13.98 40.20
C PRO A 257 9.02 -14.64 39.27
N ALA A 258 9.48 -15.30 38.20
CA ALA A 258 8.72 -15.50 36.96
C ALA A 258 7.36 -16.22 37.08
N THR A 259 7.13 -16.90 38.21
CA THR A 259 5.84 -17.41 38.69
C THR A 259 4.78 -16.34 38.98
N GLU A 260 5.08 -15.05 38.85
CA GLU A 260 4.14 -13.94 39.07
C GLU A 260 3.70 -13.19 37.80
N LEU A 261 4.46 -13.27 36.69
CA LEU A 261 4.02 -12.73 35.38
C LEU A 261 3.07 -13.69 34.66
N TRP A 262 3.29 -15.00 34.85
CA TRP A 262 2.35 -16.05 34.46
C TRP A 262 1.91 -16.82 35.71
N ASP A 263 0.65 -16.63 36.15
CA ASP A 263 0.11 -17.25 37.37
C ASP A 263 -1.20 -18.04 37.11
N GLY A 264 -1.34 -19.15 37.83
CA GLY A 264 -2.46 -20.09 37.74
C GLY A 264 -2.28 -21.08 36.58
N GLU A 265 -1.77 -22.28 36.89
CA GLU A 265 -1.75 -23.39 35.93
C GLU A 265 -3.17 -23.89 35.65
N ASN A 266 -3.71 -23.56 34.48
CA ASN A 266 -4.95 -24.13 33.96
C ASN A 266 -4.61 -25.30 33.02
N ILE A 267 -5.08 -26.50 33.37
CA ILE A 267 -4.91 -27.69 32.52
C ILE A 267 -6.08 -27.76 31.54
N ILE A 268 -5.82 -27.41 30.28
CA ILE A 268 -6.71 -27.72 29.15
C ILE A 268 -6.55 -29.20 28.82
N ALA A 269 -7.65 -29.93 28.60
CA ALA A 269 -7.62 -31.35 28.27
C ALA A 269 -8.77 -31.75 27.33
N TRP A 270 -8.47 -32.59 26.33
CA TRP A 270 -9.43 -33.07 25.31
C TRP A 270 -9.62 -34.59 25.37
N SER A 271 -10.57 -35.14 24.63
CA SER A 271 -10.87 -36.58 24.74
C SER A 271 -9.88 -37.44 23.92
N SER A 272 -9.38 -38.54 24.52
CA SER A 272 -8.44 -39.49 23.90
C SER A 272 -9.14 -40.59 23.07
N THR A 273 -10.43 -40.43 22.74
CA THR A 273 -11.33 -41.56 22.49
C THR A 273 -11.09 -42.32 21.18
N ALA A 274 -10.20 -43.32 21.24
CA ALA A 274 -10.30 -44.49 20.37
C ALA A 274 -11.66 -45.17 20.57
N ARG A 275 -12.32 -45.61 19.48
CA ARG A 275 -13.58 -46.36 19.57
C ARG A 275 -13.36 -47.65 20.37
N ARG A 276 -14.32 -48.00 21.23
CA ARG A 276 -14.33 -49.30 21.93
C ARG A 276 -14.21 -50.44 20.92
N SER A 277 -13.21 -51.30 21.09
CA SER A 277 -13.27 -52.68 20.61
C SER A 277 -13.98 -53.54 21.66
N ASP A 278 -14.61 -54.65 21.25
CA ASP A 278 -15.45 -55.46 22.15
C ASP A 278 -14.68 -56.20 23.25
N ASN A 279 -13.35 -56.17 23.24
CA ASN A 279 -12.46 -56.93 24.12
C ASN A 279 -11.96 -56.15 25.35
N GLY A 280 -12.83 -55.33 25.97
CA GLY A 280 -12.85 -55.10 27.42
C GLY A 280 -11.61 -54.55 28.15
N HIS A 281 -10.59 -54.03 27.46
CA HIS A 281 -9.40 -53.43 28.06
C HIS A 281 -9.22 -52.00 27.56
N ALA A 282 -9.54 -51.04 28.42
CA ALA A 282 -9.23 -49.63 28.18
C ALA A 282 -7.79 -49.33 28.62
N ALA A 283 -6.98 -48.89 27.67
CA ALA A 283 -5.74 -48.18 27.94
C ALA A 283 -5.86 -46.81 27.26
N ASP A 284 -5.61 -45.72 28.01
CA ASP A 284 -5.60 -44.38 27.43
C ASP A 284 -4.42 -44.27 26.44
N ALA A 285 -4.78 -44.22 25.16
CA ALA A 285 -3.85 -44.16 24.05
C ALA A 285 -3.20 -42.76 24.01
N PRO A 286 -1.88 -42.63 24.22
CA PRO A 286 -1.23 -41.33 24.36
C PRO A 286 -1.31 -40.46 23.10
N VAL A 287 -1.51 -39.16 23.29
CA VAL A 287 -1.51 -38.15 22.23
C VAL A 287 -0.54 -37.04 22.63
N SER A 288 0.28 -36.55 21.69
CA SER A 288 1.22 -35.44 21.89
C SER A 288 0.92 -34.32 20.89
N ALA A 289 0.86 -33.06 21.34
CA ALA A 289 0.66 -31.92 20.46
C ALA A 289 1.98 -31.47 19.80
N GLY A 290 1.95 -31.22 18.49
CA GLY A 290 3.11 -30.82 17.69
C GLY A 290 3.15 -29.33 17.31
N GLY A 291 2.00 -28.67 17.30
CA GLY A 291 1.84 -27.24 17.03
C GLY A 291 0.42 -26.78 17.35
N ILE A 292 0.24 -25.47 17.53
CA ILE A 292 -1.06 -24.86 17.88
C ILE A 292 -1.24 -23.60 17.02
N ALA A 293 -2.41 -23.47 16.40
CA ALA A 293 -2.91 -22.23 15.80
C ALA A 293 -4.08 -21.70 16.64
N ALA A 294 -4.34 -20.40 16.54
CA ALA A 294 -5.41 -19.70 17.27
C ALA A 294 -6.34 -18.94 16.31
N GLY A 295 -7.49 -18.48 16.80
CA GLY A 295 -8.39 -17.57 16.08
C GLY A 295 -9.77 -17.49 16.72
N ASP A 296 -10.51 -16.40 16.50
CA ASP A 296 -11.95 -16.36 16.76
C ASP A 296 -12.67 -17.02 15.58
N PHE A 297 -12.85 -18.35 15.66
CA PHE A 297 -13.42 -19.13 14.56
C PHE A 297 -14.96 -19.13 14.55
N ASP A 298 -15.63 -18.52 15.54
CA ASP A 298 -17.09 -18.43 15.58
C ASP A 298 -17.71 -17.07 15.87
N PHE A 299 -16.89 -16.02 15.96
CA PHE A 299 -17.24 -14.61 16.03
C PHE A 299 -17.97 -14.24 17.33
N ASP A 300 -17.61 -14.91 18.43
CA ASP A 300 -18.14 -14.65 19.77
C ASP A 300 -17.18 -13.88 20.70
N GLY A 301 -16.05 -13.42 20.17
CA GLY A 301 -15.08 -12.56 20.84
C GLY A 301 -14.13 -13.29 21.79
N ARG A 302 -13.94 -14.60 21.58
CA ARG A 302 -12.96 -15.44 22.29
C ARG A 302 -12.08 -16.16 21.29
N VAL A 303 -10.91 -16.59 21.76
CA VAL A 303 -9.91 -17.24 20.91
C VAL A 303 -10.01 -18.75 21.08
N GLU A 304 -10.45 -19.45 20.04
CA GLU A 304 -10.36 -20.89 19.88
C GLU A 304 -8.92 -21.32 19.57
N LEU A 305 -8.59 -22.59 19.86
CA LEU A 305 -7.29 -23.18 19.53
C LEU A 305 -7.46 -24.42 18.64
N VAL A 306 -6.69 -24.50 17.56
CA VAL A 306 -6.54 -25.69 16.70
C VAL A 306 -5.19 -26.33 16.98
N VAL A 307 -5.20 -27.56 17.51
CA VAL A 307 -4.01 -28.28 17.95
C VAL A 307 -3.70 -29.44 17.00
N THR A 308 -2.49 -29.50 16.45
CA THR A 308 -2.02 -30.69 15.72
C THR A 308 -1.58 -31.76 16.71
N ALA A 309 -2.23 -32.92 16.69
CA ALA A 309 -2.21 -33.89 17.78
C ALA A 309 -1.86 -35.31 17.27
N THR A 310 -0.66 -35.78 17.60
CA THR A 310 -0.09 -37.06 17.15
C THR A 310 -0.52 -38.20 18.07
N THR A 311 -1.21 -39.20 17.53
CA THR A 311 -1.66 -40.42 18.23
C THR A 311 -0.54 -41.48 18.37
N PRO A 312 -0.70 -42.59 19.13
CA PRO A 312 0.38 -43.55 19.36
C PRO A 312 0.85 -44.26 18.09
N ASP A 313 -0.06 -44.40 17.12
CA ASP A 313 0.18 -44.99 15.81
C ASP A 313 0.90 -44.00 14.86
N ALA A 314 1.48 -42.92 15.40
CA ALA A 314 2.11 -41.78 14.73
C ALA A 314 1.20 -40.98 13.77
N VAL A 315 -0.12 -41.23 13.79
CA VAL A 315 -1.09 -40.49 12.97
C VAL A 315 -1.42 -39.15 13.64
N GLY A 316 -1.00 -38.06 13.01
CA GLY A 316 -1.45 -36.70 13.34
C GLY A 316 -2.94 -36.51 13.10
N LYS A 317 -3.58 -35.66 13.90
CA LYS A 317 -4.99 -35.24 13.80
C LYS A 317 -5.11 -33.76 14.18
N LEU A 318 -6.30 -33.18 14.02
CA LEU A 318 -6.64 -31.91 14.63
C LEU A 318 -7.50 -32.11 15.88
N VAL A 319 -7.44 -31.14 16.80
CA VAL A 319 -8.37 -30.96 17.91
C VAL A 319 -8.74 -29.48 17.94
N LEU A 320 -10.04 -29.17 17.95
CA LEU A 320 -10.58 -27.81 18.09
C LEU A 320 -11.04 -27.61 19.53
N LEU A 321 -10.50 -26.59 20.18
CA LEU A 321 -10.74 -26.27 21.58
C LEU A 321 -11.41 -24.89 21.66
N LYS A 322 -12.65 -24.85 22.18
CA LYS A 322 -13.42 -23.60 22.35
C LYS A 322 -13.43 -23.12 23.79
N GLN A 323 -13.26 -21.81 23.99
CA GLN A 323 -13.37 -21.19 25.31
C GLN A 323 -14.83 -20.92 25.71
N ASN A 324 -15.29 -21.53 26.80
CA ASN A 324 -16.63 -21.31 27.35
C ASN A 324 -16.73 -20.02 28.19
N ASN A 325 -17.95 -19.62 28.56
CA ASN A 325 -18.26 -18.43 29.38
C ASN A 325 -17.69 -18.47 30.83
N GLN A 326 -16.85 -19.45 31.16
CA GLN A 326 -16.13 -19.58 32.44
C GLN A 326 -14.60 -19.64 32.23
N GLY A 327 -14.11 -19.24 31.05
CA GLY A 327 -12.68 -19.20 30.71
C GLY A 327 -12.03 -20.58 30.55
N ARG A 328 -12.81 -21.66 30.39
CA ARG A 328 -12.28 -23.01 30.20
C ARG A 328 -12.46 -23.48 28.76
N TYR A 329 -11.42 -24.11 28.24
CA TYR A 329 -11.43 -24.76 26.94
C TYR A 329 -12.13 -26.13 26.98
N GLU A 330 -12.97 -26.39 25.96
CA GLU A 330 -13.70 -27.64 25.76
C GLU A 330 -13.45 -28.19 24.33
N ASP A 331 -13.33 -29.52 24.21
CA ASP A 331 -13.12 -30.23 22.93
C ASP A 331 -14.41 -30.25 22.09
N VAL A 332 -14.44 -29.42 21.05
CA VAL A 332 -15.58 -29.24 20.13
C VAL A 332 -15.28 -29.80 18.72
N THR A 333 -14.24 -30.62 18.60
CA THR A 333 -13.79 -31.23 17.32
C THR A 333 -14.86 -32.11 16.67
N ALA A 334 -15.74 -32.73 17.47
CA ALA A 334 -16.76 -33.64 16.95
C ALA A 334 -17.89 -32.87 16.24
N GLY A 335 -18.01 -33.07 14.93
CA GLY A 335 -18.92 -32.32 14.07
C GLY A 335 -18.46 -30.88 13.83
N SER A 336 -17.16 -30.59 13.88
CA SER A 336 -16.62 -29.33 13.35
C SER A 336 -16.24 -29.44 11.87
N GLY A 337 -16.02 -30.66 11.35
CA GLY A 337 -15.45 -30.95 10.03
C GLY A 337 -13.98 -31.38 10.12
N LEU A 338 -13.25 -30.90 11.13
CA LEU A 338 -11.82 -31.16 11.31
C LEU A 338 -11.50 -32.58 11.80
N GLU A 339 -12.50 -33.34 12.28
CA GLU A 339 -12.28 -34.70 12.80
C GLU A 339 -11.79 -35.72 11.76
N GLN A 340 -11.87 -35.39 10.46
CA GLN A 340 -11.46 -36.28 9.37
C GLN A 340 -9.96 -36.25 9.09
N VAL A 341 -9.27 -35.14 9.42
CA VAL A 341 -7.85 -34.91 9.09
C VAL A 341 -6.94 -35.99 9.68
N ARG A 342 -5.99 -36.48 8.86
CA ARG A 342 -4.95 -37.44 9.26
C ARG A 342 -3.59 -36.91 8.85
N ASN A 343 -2.56 -37.30 9.61
CA ASN A 343 -1.15 -36.94 9.39
C ASN A 343 -0.85 -35.42 9.45
N ALA A 344 -1.72 -34.62 10.09
CA ALA A 344 -1.48 -33.20 10.34
C ALA A 344 -0.16 -32.95 11.07
N ARG A 345 0.55 -31.90 10.66
CA ARG A 345 1.85 -31.48 11.22
C ARG A 345 1.78 -30.05 11.75
N SER A 346 1.33 -29.11 10.95
CA SER A 346 1.12 -27.70 11.32
C SER A 346 -0.12 -27.12 10.63
N CYS A 347 -0.57 -25.98 11.14
CA CYS A 347 -1.71 -25.23 10.62
C CYS A 347 -1.29 -23.79 10.30
N ALA A 348 -1.88 -23.21 9.26
CA ALA A 348 -1.85 -21.79 8.94
C ALA A 348 -3.28 -21.24 8.94
N VAL A 349 -3.43 -19.96 9.26
CA VAL A 349 -4.73 -19.27 9.38
C VAL A 349 -4.69 -17.99 8.54
N GLY A 350 -5.77 -17.74 7.81
CA GLY A 350 -5.94 -16.63 6.86
C GLY A 350 -7.37 -16.61 6.35
N ASP A 351 -7.81 -15.52 5.73
CA ASP A 351 -9.13 -15.37 5.10
C ASP A 351 -8.91 -15.47 3.58
N PHE A 352 -9.13 -16.66 2.98
CA PHE A 352 -8.66 -16.92 1.60
C PHE A 352 -9.69 -16.62 0.52
N ASP A 353 -10.98 -16.53 0.87
CA ASP A 353 -12.04 -16.09 -0.05
C ASP A 353 -12.62 -14.71 0.31
N ASN A 354 -11.88 -13.96 1.15
CA ASN A 354 -12.14 -12.57 1.53
C ASN A 354 -13.55 -12.34 2.14
N ASP A 355 -14.14 -13.37 2.77
CA ASP A 355 -15.49 -13.29 3.38
C ASP A 355 -15.52 -12.81 4.84
N GLY A 356 -14.33 -12.46 5.38
CA GLY A 356 -14.15 -11.86 6.69
C GLY A 356 -13.93 -12.88 7.81
N LYS A 357 -13.59 -14.13 7.48
CA LYS A 357 -13.50 -15.23 8.46
C LYS A 357 -12.13 -15.94 8.44
N PRO A 358 -11.57 -16.33 9.61
CA PRO A 358 -10.36 -17.14 9.64
C PRO A 358 -10.62 -18.56 9.12
N ASP A 359 -10.07 -18.90 7.96
CA ASP A 359 -9.98 -20.24 7.39
C ASP A 359 -8.73 -20.98 7.90
N LEU A 360 -8.59 -22.27 7.53
CA LEU A 360 -7.52 -23.14 8.04
C LEU A 360 -6.88 -23.98 6.94
N PHE A 361 -5.59 -23.74 6.65
CA PHE A 361 -4.76 -24.66 5.87
C PHE A 361 -3.97 -25.60 6.79
N VAL A 362 -3.82 -26.86 6.40
CA VAL A 362 -3.23 -27.91 7.23
C VAL A 362 -2.13 -28.66 6.46
N ALA A 363 -0.88 -28.39 6.83
CA ALA A 363 0.29 -29.07 6.30
C ALA A 363 0.44 -30.47 6.94
N CYS A 364 0.70 -31.48 6.12
CA CYS A 364 0.59 -32.90 6.49
C CYS A 364 1.80 -33.74 6.05
N ALA A 365 1.85 -35.00 6.50
CA ALA A 365 2.62 -36.06 5.85
C ALA A 365 1.69 -36.89 4.95
N GLY A 366 1.57 -36.46 3.69
CA GLY A 366 0.58 -36.94 2.73
C GLY A 366 -0.08 -35.75 2.03
N PRO A 367 -1.33 -35.89 1.55
CA PRO A 367 -2.12 -34.74 1.10
C PRO A 367 -2.29 -33.70 2.21
N ASN A 368 -2.13 -32.43 1.85
CA ASN A 368 -2.51 -31.28 2.68
C ASN A 368 -4.03 -31.05 2.61
N PHE A 369 -4.56 -30.20 3.49
CA PHE A 369 -5.99 -29.84 3.50
C PHE A 369 -6.20 -28.34 3.56
N LEU A 370 -7.29 -27.84 2.97
CA LEU A 370 -7.82 -26.49 3.17
C LEU A 370 -9.27 -26.59 3.62
N PHE A 371 -9.59 -25.87 4.69
CA PHE A 371 -10.91 -25.80 5.28
C PHE A 371 -11.42 -24.37 5.26
N LYS A 372 -12.53 -24.13 4.55
CA LYS A 372 -13.29 -22.89 4.66
C LYS A 372 -14.04 -22.88 5.98
N ASN A 373 -14.04 -21.75 6.68
CA ASN A 373 -14.84 -21.52 7.88
C ASN A 373 -16.25 -21.07 7.51
N ASP A 374 -17.26 -21.90 7.79
CA ASP A 374 -18.68 -21.61 7.58
C ASP A 374 -19.27 -20.70 8.67
N GLY A 375 -18.47 -20.33 9.68
CA GLY A 375 -18.89 -19.70 10.93
C GLY A 375 -19.37 -20.73 11.96
N ALA A 376 -19.67 -20.26 13.18
CA ALA A 376 -20.14 -21.11 14.28
C ALA A 376 -19.21 -22.31 14.63
N GLY A 377 -17.90 -22.21 14.34
CA GLY A 377 -16.93 -23.26 14.59
C GLY A 377 -17.17 -24.49 13.69
N LYS A 378 -17.53 -24.23 12.43
CA LYS A 378 -17.79 -25.24 11.39
C LYS A 378 -16.90 -24.99 10.18
N PHE A 379 -16.39 -26.08 9.65
CA PHE A 379 -15.37 -26.08 8.62
C PHE A 379 -15.76 -27.04 7.48
N SER A 380 -15.84 -26.50 6.27
CA SER A 380 -16.04 -27.28 5.05
C SER A 380 -14.69 -27.58 4.40
N ASP A 381 -14.40 -28.87 4.19
CA ASP A 381 -13.21 -29.30 3.48
C ASP A 381 -13.35 -29.00 1.98
N VAL A 382 -12.57 -28.04 1.50
CA VAL A 382 -12.59 -27.58 0.10
C VAL A 382 -11.39 -28.12 -0.69
N THR A 383 -10.59 -29.01 -0.11
CA THR A 383 -9.28 -29.44 -0.62
C THR A 383 -9.31 -29.98 -2.07
N GLU A 384 -10.33 -30.77 -2.42
CA GLU A 384 -10.45 -31.35 -3.77
C GLU A 384 -10.90 -30.30 -4.80
N SER A 385 -11.87 -29.45 -4.47
CA SER A 385 -12.32 -28.34 -5.33
C SER A 385 -11.24 -27.27 -5.50
N ALA A 386 -10.47 -27.00 -4.44
CA ALA A 386 -9.42 -25.98 -4.43
C ALA A 386 -8.12 -26.45 -5.13
N GLY A 387 -7.92 -27.76 -5.32
CA GLY A 387 -6.71 -28.31 -5.95
C GLY A 387 -5.45 -28.35 -5.04
N VAL A 388 -5.57 -27.93 -3.78
CA VAL A 388 -4.47 -27.65 -2.85
C VAL A 388 -3.87 -28.87 -2.13
N ALA A 389 -4.35 -30.08 -2.43
CA ALA A 389 -3.88 -31.33 -1.80
C ALA A 389 -2.36 -31.56 -1.90
N GLY A 390 -1.72 -31.05 -2.96
CA GLY A 390 -0.27 -31.12 -3.16
C GLY A 390 0.26 -32.52 -3.55
N PRO A 391 1.59 -32.65 -3.71
CA PRO A 391 2.24 -33.94 -3.92
C PRO A 391 2.27 -34.75 -2.61
N SER A 392 2.48 -36.07 -2.71
CA SER A 392 2.71 -36.93 -1.54
C SER A 392 4.07 -36.65 -0.89
N ALA A 393 4.10 -35.63 -0.03
CA ALA A 393 5.29 -35.11 0.64
C ALA A 393 5.10 -35.03 2.16
N ILE A 394 6.18 -34.73 2.86
CA ILE A 394 6.18 -34.29 4.26
C ILE A 394 6.28 -32.77 4.24
N SER A 395 5.14 -32.09 4.26
CA SER A 395 5.12 -30.63 4.42
C SER A 395 5.53 -30.26 5.85
N SER A 396 6.44 -29.31 5.99
CA SER A 396 6.97 -28.86 7.29
C SER A 396 6.11 -27.75 7.88
N SER A 397 5.72 -26.80 7.03
CA SER A 397 4.86 -25.66 7.36
C SER A 397 4.15 -25.14 6.11
N ALA A 398 3.20 -24.25 6.32
CA ALA A 398 2.66 -23.38 5.29
C ALA A 398 2.44 -21.98 5.88
N VAL A 399 2.27 -20.97 5.02
CA VAL A 399 1.91 -19.61 5.40
C VAL A 399 1.00 -19.01 4.33
N PHE A 400 0.01 -18.22 4.76
CA PHE A 400 -0.81 -17.40 3.86
C PHE A 400 -0.10 -16.07 3.58
N VAL A 401 -0.11 -15.62 2.34
CA VAL A 401 0.57 -14.40 1.89
C VAL A 401 -0.12 -13.88 0.63
N ASP A 402 -0.23 -12.58 0.45
CA ASP A 402 -0.56 -12.00 -0.85
C ASP A 402 0.76 -11.91 -1.66
N ALA A 403 0.98 -12.87 -2.57
CA ALA A 403 2.29 -13.08 -3.20
C ALA A 403 2.42 -12.43 -4.57
N ASP A 404 1.33 -12.06 -5.21
CA ASP A 404 1.31 -11.29 -6.46
C ASP A 404 0.61 -9.92 -6.32
N HIS A 405 0.09 -9.56 -5.15
CA HIS A 405 -0.58 -8.28 -4.87
C HIS A 405 -1.86 -8.12 -5.69
N ASP A 406 -2.69 -9.16 -5.74
CA ASP A 406 -4.03 -9.12 -6.38
C ASP A 406 -5.17 -8.76 -5.40
N GLY A 407 -4.94 -8.93 -4.09
CA GLY A 407 -5.88 -8.63 -3.01
C GLY A 407 -6.57 -9.85 -2.37
N ASP A 408 -6.25 -11.08 -2.75
CA ASP A 408 -6.60 -12.30 -1.97
C ASP A 408 -5.38 -12.91 -1.22
N LEU A 409 -5.44 -14.17 -0.76
CA LEU A 409 -4.34 -14.84 -0.06
C LEU A 409 -3.91 -16.17 -0.72
N ASP A 410 -2.70 -16.16 -1.29
CA ASP A 410 -1.94 -17.34 -1.69
C ASP A 410 -1.47 -18.17 -0.50
N ILE A 411 -1.04 -19.41 -0.77
CA ILE A 411 -0.46 -20.32 0.23
C ILE A 411 0.92 -20.81 -0.20
N PHE A 412 1.96 -20.37 0.52
CA PHE A 412 3.30 -20.93 0.35
C PHE A 412 3.49 -22.15 1.26
N VAL A 413 3.85 -23.30 0.68
CA VAL A 413 4.00 -24.59 1.38
C VAL A 413 5.46 -25.03 1.37
N CYS A 414 6.05 -25.15 2.56
CA CYS A 414 7.38 -25.71 2.75
C CYS A 414 7.32 -27.24 2.75
N ASN A 415 8.11 -27.88 1.88
CA ASN A 415 8.25 -29.34 1.82
C ASN A 415 9.63 -29.80 2.28
N ALA A 416 9.66 -30.69 3.27
CA ALA A 416 10.90 -31.20 3.87
C ALA A 416 11.45 -32.42 3.13
N ALA A 417 10.59 -33.37 2.74
CA ALA A 417 11.00 -34.59 2.05
C ALA A 417 9.81 -35.31 1.38
N ALA A 418 10.09 -36.36 0.61
CA ALA A 418 9.12 -37.39 0.25
C ALA A 418 8.69 -38.22 1.48
N LEU A 419 7.61 -39.01 1.36
CA LEU A 419 7.06 -39.80 2.48
C LEU A 419 8.01 -40.89 3.03
N ASP A 420 9.08 -41.24 2.32
CA ASP A 420 10.13 -42.13 2.82
C ASP A 420 11.21 -41.40 3.65
N GLY A 421 11.13 -40.07 3.73
CA GLY A 421 12.04 -39.18 4.43
C GLY A 421 13.38 -38.90 3.73
N ASN A 422 13.68 -39.60 2.63
CA ASN A 422 15.02 -39.57 2.02
C ASN A 422 15.23 -38.32 1.16
N GLU A 423 14.50 -38.21 0.05
CA GLU A 423 14.71 -37.16 -0.95
C GLU A 423 13.95 -35.86 -0.60
N PRO A 424 14.54 -34.67 -0.79
CA PRO A 424 13.82 -33.40 -0.73
C PRO A 424 12.72 -33.31 -1.80
N VAL A 425 11.62 -32.64 -1.49
CA VAL A 425 10.54 -32.32 -2.46
C VAL A 425 10.45 -30.80 -2.59
N ARG A 426 10.14 -30.31 -3.80
CA ARG A 426 10.01 -28.86 -4.06
C ARG A 426 8.94 -28.22 -3.16
N ASN A 427 9.12 -26.95 -2.82
CA ASN A 427 8.06 -26.12 -2.23
C ASN A 427 6.90 -25.96 -3.23
N GLN A 428 5.77 -25.45 -2.73
CA GLN A 428 4.66 -24.99 -3.56
C GLN A 428 4.36 -23.52 -3.22
N LEU A 429 3.94 -22.77 -4.22
CA LEU A 429 3.28 -21.48 -4.09
C LEU A 429 1.95 -21.70 -4.77
N LEU A 430 0.95 -22.01 -3.95
CA LEU A 430 -0.43 -22.22 -4.38
C LEU A 430 -1.00 -20.83 -4.56
N ASN A 431 -0.93 -20.34 -5.80
CA ASN A 431 -1.52 -19.07 -6.19
C ASN A 431 -3.03 -19.25 -6.32
N ASN A 432 -3.79 -18.43 -5.62
CA ASN A 432 -5.24 -18.42 -5.70
C ASN A 432 -5.67 -17.90 -7.07
N ASN A 433 -6.95 -18.05 -7.38
CA ASN A 433 -7.54 -17.45 -8.58
C ASN A 433 -8.73 -16.55 -8.24
N GLY A 434 -8.96 -16.25 -6.96
CA GLY A 434 -10.17 -15.59 -6.44
C GLY A 434 -11.48 -16.39 -6.58
N ASP A 435 -11.52 -17.53 -7.30
CA ASP A 435 -12.72 -18.38 -7.40
C ASP A 435 -12.75 -19.55 -6.40
N GLY A 436 -11.82 -19.56 -5.44
CA GLY A 436 -11.63 -20.64 -4.48
C GLY A 436 -10.85 -21.85 -5.04
N THR A 437 -10.32 -21.75 -6.26
CA THR A 437 -9.36 -22.72 -6.82
C THR A 437 -7.93 -22.15 -6.81
N PHE A 438 -6.94 -23.02 -6.69
CA PHE A 438 -5.52 -22.65 -6.60
C PHE A 438 -4.67 -23.36 -7.66
N LYS A 439 -3.49 -22.77 -7.92
CA LYS A 439 -2.57 -23.13 -8.99
C LYS A 439 -1.13 -23.10 -8.47
N ASP A 440 -0.44 -24.24 -8.48
CA ASP A 440 0.96 -24.31 -8.03
C ASP A 440 1.91 -23.65 -9.05
N ILE A 441 2.32 -22.41 -8.77
CA ILE A 441 3.21 -21.61 -9.62
C ILE A 441 4.68 -21.63 -9.18
N ALA A 442 5.07 -22.40 -8.14
CA ALA A 442 6.40 -22.27 -7.52
C ALA A 442 7.59 -22.35 -8.49
N THR A 443 7.52 -23.26 -9.47
CA THR A 443 8.59 -23.45 -10.47
C THR A 443 8.60 -22.35 -11.54
N THR A 444 7.45 -21.74 -11.86
CA THR A 444 7.38 -20.57 -12.77
C THR A 444 7.74 -19.27 -12.05
N ALA A 445 7.48 -19.19 -10.75
CA ALA A 445 7.84 -18.07 -9.89
C ALA A 445 9.31 -18.11 -9.42
N GLY A 446 9.98 -19.28 -9.44
CA GLY A 446 11.39 -19.43 -9.06
C GLY A 446 11.65 -19.85 -7.60
N VAL A 447 10.60 -19.91 -6.78
CA VAL A 447 10.66 -20.12 -5.31
C VAL A 447 10.62 -21.60 -4.87
N ASP A 448 10.57 -22.54 -5.82
CA ASP A 448 10.34 -23.97 -5.55
C ASP A 448 11.48 -24.71 -4.80
N CYS A 449 12.66 -24.09 -4.71
CA CYS A 449 13.80 -24.54 -3.89
C CYS A 449 14.26 -26.01 -4.11
N VAL A 450 14.16 -26.55 -5.33
CA VAL A 450 14.50 -27.97 -5.63
C VAL A 450 15.78 -28.45 -4.94
N GLY A 451 15.72 -29.64 -4.32
CA GLY A 451 16.85 -30.28 -3.65
C GLY A 451 17.15 -29.74 -2.24
N SER A 452 16.36 -28.80 -1.73
CA SER A 452 16.45 -28.30 -0.35
C SER A 452 15.36 -28.89 0.54
N LYS A 453 15.69 -29.29 1.78
CA LYS A 453 14.68 -29.62 2.80
C LYS A 453 14.28 -28.33 3.52
N THR A 454 13.05 -27.85 3.31
CA THR A 454 12.63 -26.54 3.84
C THR A 454 11.91 -26.67 5.19
N VAL A 455 11.98 -25.63 6.01
CA VAL A 455 11.52 -25.63 7.41
C VAL A 455 10.31 -24.72 7.59
N MET A 456 10.43 -23.49 7.08
CA MET A 456 9.50 -22.37 7.26
C MET A 456 9.83 -21.30 6.21
N ALA A 457 8.83 -20.53 5.81
CA ALA A 457 9.01 -19.30 5.05
C ALA A 457 8.53 -18.11 5.90
N LEU A 458 9.23 -16.99 5.80
CA LEU A 458 8.83 -15.69 6.31
C LEU A 458 8.67 -14.75 5.10
N PHE A 459 7.74 -13.81 5.19
CA PHE A 459 7.49 -12.82 4.14
C PHE A 459 7.30 -11.41 4.71
N GLY A 460 7.45 -10.41 3.84
CA GLY A 460 7.27 -8.98 4.11
C GLY A 460 8.35 -8.14 3.41
N ASP A 461 8.02 -6.90 3.05
CA ASP A 461 8.89 -5.92 2.39
C ASP A 461 10.23 -5.70 3.13
N VAL A 462 11.34 -6.25 2.60
CA VAL A 462 12.70 -6.08 3.16
C VAL A 462 13.58 -5.12 2.34
N ASP A 463 13.13 -4.71 1.16
CA ASP A 463 13.89 -3.91 0.18
C ASP A 463 13.36 -2.47 -0.02
N GLY A 464 12.11 -2.20 0.39
CA GLY A 464 11.50 -0.88 0.50
C GLY A 464 10.63 -0.45 -0.68
N ASP A 465 10.33 -1.33 -1.63
CA ASP A 465 9.54 -1.01 -2.84
C ASP A 465 8.01 -1.26 -2.71
N ARG A 466 7.60 -1.81 -1.55
CA ARG A 466 6.26 -2.16 -1.06
C ARG A 466 5.76 -3.58 -1.37
N ASP A 467 6.45 -4.40 -2.15
CA ASP A 467 5.96 -5.75 -2.45
C ASP A 467 6.35 -6.83 -1.40
N ALA A 468 6.00 -8.10 -1.65
CA ALA A 468 6.05 -9.18 -0.66
C ALA A 468 7.22 -10.15 -0.92
N ASP A 469 8.41 -9.79 -0.43
CA ASP A 469 9.61 -10.63 -0.42
C ASP A 469 9.43 -11.95 0.37
N LEU A 470 10.25 -12.95 0.03
CA LEU A 470 10.15 -14.30 0.63
C LEU A 470 11.51 -14.84 1.13
N LEU A 471 11.63 -15.06 2.44
CA LEU A 471 12.76 -15.73 3.08
C LEU A 471 12.43 -17.20 3.39
N VAL A 472 13.05 -18.13 2.66
CA VAL A 472 12.86 -19.59 2.84
C VAL A 472 13.98 -20.19 3.71
N LEU A 473 13.62 -20.71 4.89
CA LEU A 473 14.52 -21.40 5.81
C LEU A 473 14.72 -22.87 5.40
N ARG A 474 15.96 -23.37 5.52
CA ARG A 474 16.37 -24.69 5.03
C ARG A 474 17.16 -25.48 6.08
N ALA A 475 16.77 -26.73 6.31
CA ALA A 475 17.42 -27.60 7.30
C ALA A 475 18.84 -28.00 6.86
N GLY A 476 19.84 -27.72 7.70
CA GLY A 476 21.25 -27.97 7.43
C GLY A 476 21.91 -26.99 6.44
N ALA A 477 21.17 -26.01 5.93
CA ALA A 477 21.62 -25.10 4.88
C ALA A 477 21.44 -23.62 5.29
N ALA A 478 22.01 -22.73 4.50
CA ALA A 478 21.69 -21.30 4.53
C ALA A 478 20.21 -21.09 4.16
N ALA A 479 19.60 -19.97 4.57
CA ALA A 479 18.32 -19.53 4.00
C ALA A 479 18.43 -19.27 2.48
N LYS A 480 17.32 -18.91 1.85
CA LYS A 480 17.27 -18.12 0.61
C LYS A 480 16.39 -16.91 0.85
N LEU A 481 16.77 -15.76 0.32
CA LEU A 481 15.88 -14.62 0.13
C LEU A 481 15.53 -14.55 -1.35
N PHE A 482 14.27 -14.28 -1.64
CA PHE A 482 13.76 -14.02 -2.97
C PHE A 482 13.08 -12.66 -2.95
N PHE A 483 13.52 -11.77 -3.84
CA PHE A 483 12.80 -10.55 -4.16
C PHE A 483 11.63 -10.87 -5.08
N ASN A 484 10.49 -10.23 -4.88
CA ASN A 484 9.37 -10.37 -5.80
C ASN A 484 9.65 -9.54 -7.08
N ASP A 485 8.95 -9.86 -8.16
CA ASP A 485 8.99 -9.12 -9.43
C ASP A 485 7.56 -8.76 -9.89
N LEU A 486 6.55 -8.95 -9.03
CA LEU A 486 5.10 -8.87 -9.24
C LEU A 486 4.54 -9.82 -10.31
N GLY A 487 3.25 -10.15 -10.24
CA GLY A 487 2.58 -11.03 -11.20
C GLY A 487 3.15 -12.44 -11.23
N GLY A 488 3.33 -13.04 -10.05
CA GLY A 488 3.74 -14.44 -9.86
C GLY A 488 5.18 -14.76 -10.27
N ARG A 489 6.12 -13.84 -10.06
CA ARG A 489 7.56 -14.00 -10.35
C ARG A 489 8.41 -13.51 -9.19
N TYR A 490 9.53 -14.17 -8.96
CA TYR A 490 10.53 -13.80 -7.97
C TYR A 490 11.94 -14.07 -8.51
N HIS A 491 12.96 -13.39 -7.96
CA HIS A 491 14.37 -13.70 -8.20
C HIS A 491 15.15 -13.87 -6.89
N GLU A 492 16.08 -14.83 -6.87
CA GLU A 492 16.91 -15.09 -5.67
C GLU A 492 17.93 -13.95 -5.47
N ALA A 493 18.06 -13.48 -4.23
CA ALA A 493 18.98 -12.40 -3.86
C ALA A 493 20.44 -12.75 -4.25
N PRO A 494 21.23 -11.78 -4.77
CA PRO A 494 22.52 -12.08 -5.40
C PRO A 494 23.63 -12.49 -4.41
N ASP A 495 23.53 -12.08 -3.15
CA ASP A 495 24.46 -12.45 -2.08
C ASP A 495 23.91 -13.62 -1.25
N GLN A 496 24.72 -14.68 -1.07
CA GLN A 496 24.31 -15.85 -0.30
C GLN A 496 24.27 -15.54 1.21
N LEU A 497 23.06 -15.31 1.74
CA LEU A 497 22.80 -15.10 3.17
C LEU A 497 23.17 -16.33 4.02
N ASP A 498 24.23 -16.25 4.85
CA ASP A 498 24.55 -17.29 5.84
C ASP A 498 23.68 -17.17 7.11
N ILE A 499 22.35 -17.11 6.92
CA ILE A 499 21.33 -17.16 7.97
C ILE A 499 20.95 -18.63 8.20
N ARG A 500 20.97 -19.11 9.44
CA ARG A 500 20.72 -20.52 9.80
C ARG A 500 19.54 -20.65 10.76
N GLY A 501 18.34 -20.80 10.18
CA GLY A 501 17.07 -21.00 10.90
C GLY A 501 16.59 -22.45 10.87
N ASP A 502 17.44 -23.43 11.19
CA ASP A 502 17.11 -24.87 11.17
C ASP A 502 15.88 -25.25 12.02
N LEU A 503 15.59 -24.46 13.06
CA LEU A 503 14.50 -24.64 14.03
C LEU A 503 13.48 -23.48 13.97
N GLY A 504 13.52 -22.67 12.90
CA GLY A 504 12.69 -21.48 12.72
C GLY A 504 13.47 -20.16 12.83
N ALA A 505 12.77 -19.07 12.52
CA ALA A 505 13.20 -17.69 12.68
C ALA A 505 11.95 -16.79 12.80
N ALA A 506 12.16 -15.50 13.04
CA ALA A 506 11.11 -14.47 12.96
C ALA A 506 11.67 -13.22 12.29
N MET A 507 10.80 -12.45 11.65
CA MET A 507 11.13 -11.24 10.90
C MET A 507 10.22 -10.08 11.36
N GLN A 508 10.81 -9.13 12.09
CA GLN A 508 10.22 -7.92 12.69
C GLN A 508 11.35 -6.92 12.96
N ASP A 509 11.04 -5.67 13.35
CA ASP A 509 12.03 -4.71 13.87
C ASP A 509 12.48 -5.13 15.30
N PHE A 510 13.78 -5.34 15.53
CA PHE A 510 14.32 -5.66 16.87
C PHE A 510 15.18 -4.55 17.49
N ASP A 511 15.63 -3.55 16.74
CA ASP A 511 16.50 -2.47 17.23
C ASP A 511 15.90 -1.06 17.21
N GLY A 512 14.72 -0.89 16.63
CA GLY A 512 13.91 0.32 16.64
C GLY A 512 14.21 1.29 15.51
N ASP A 513 14.83 0.84 14.41
CA ASP A 513 15.15 1.68 13.25
C ASP A 513 14.06 1.70 12.16
N GLY A 514 13.06 0.82 12.26
CA GLY A 514 11.91 0.71 11.36
C GLY A 514 12.10 -0.20 10.14
N ASN A 515 13.26 -0.84 9.99
CA ASN A 515 13.50 -1.89 8.99
C ASN A 515 13.07 -3.27 9.53
N LEU A 516 13.08 -4.28 8.65
CA LEU A 516 12.91 -5.67 9.05
C LEU A 516 14.26 -6.30 9.40
N ASP A 517 14.36 -6.84 10.61
CA ASP A 517 15.47 -7.67 11.08
C ASP A 517 15.09 -9.16 11.04
N ILE A 518 16.08 -10.05 11.08
CA ILE A 518 15.87 -11.51 11.17
C ILE A 518 16.52 -12.07 12.42
N LEU A 519 15.71 -12.61 13.33
CA LEU A 519 16.18 -13.42 14.47
C LEU A 519 15.99 -14.90 14.14
N ALA A 520 17.09 -15.63 13.96
CA ALA A 520 17.11 -17.03 13.55
C ALA A 520 17.58 -18.00 14.66
N LEU A 521 17.01 -19.22 14.65
CA LEU A 521 17.37 -20.32 15.54
C LEU A 521 17.89 -21.53 14.76
N GLY A 522 19.19 -21.75 14.80
CA GLY A 522 19.89 -22.84 14.12
C GLY A 522 20.11 -24.09 14.98
N ALA A 523 20.59 -25.15 14.33
CA ALA A 523 20.88 -26.45 14.96
C ALA A 523 22.28 -26.53 15.59
N ALA A 524 23.19 -25.60 15.28
CA ALA A 524 24.59 -25.59 15.72
C ALA A 524 24.90 -24.39 16.63
N ASN A 525 25.80 -24.56 17.59
CA ASN A 525 26.12 -23.53 18.58
C ASN A 525 27.09 -22.45 18.04
N PRO A 526 26.85 -21.14 18.30
CA PRO A 526 25.68 -20.59 18.99
C PRO A 526 24.42 -20.64 18.12
N GLN A 527 23.36 -21.25 18.65
CA GLN A 527 22.12 -21.50 17.90
C GLN A 527 21.38 -20.21 17.52
N LEU A 528 21.43 -19.21 18.39
CA LEU A 528 20.61 -17.99 18.29
C LEU A 528 21.38 -16.87 17.57
N GLN A 529 20.77 -16.25 16.56
CA GLN A 529 21.48 -15.39 15.59
C GLN A 529 20.58 -14.23 15.14
N LEU A 530 20.89 -13.00 15.56
CA LEU A 530 20.22 -11.79 15.08
C LEU A 530 21.00 -11.19 13.90
N TYR A 531 20.28 -10.77 12.86
CA TYR A 531 20.77 -10.07 11.69
C TYR A 531 19.93 -8.81 11.50
N LEU A 532 20.58 -7.64 11.46
CA LEU A 532 19.88 -6.37 11.22
C LEU A 532 19.69 -6.14 9.73
N GLY A 533 18.54 -5.62 9.32
CA GLY A 533 18.30 -5.14 7.96
C GLY A 533 18.98 -3.79 7.68
N ASP A 534 19.08 -3.40 6.41
CA ASP A 534 19.37 -2.01 6.00
C ASP A 534 18.26 -1.39 5.13
N GLY A 535 17.09 -2.05 5.11
CA GLY A 535 15.92 -1.65 4.32
C GLY A 535 16.12 -1.74 2.81
N ARG A 536 17.07 -2.57 2.33
CA ARG A 536 17.39 -2.82 0.91
C ARG A 536 17.76 -4.29 0.65
N GLY A 537 17.04 -5.20 1.30
CA GLY A 537 17.19 -6.66 1.16
C GLY A 537 18.49 -7.24 1.75
N ARG A 538 19.30 -6.43 2.43
CA ARG A 538 20.62 -6.84 2.91
C ARG A 538 20.66 -6.92 4.44
N PHE A 539 21.19 -8.05 4.91
CA PHE A 539 21.20 -8.42 6.32
C PHE A 539 22.61 -8.55 6.89
N VAL A 540 22.87 -7.93 8.04
CA VAL A 540 24.18 -7.92 8.71
C VAL A 540 24.06 -8.52 10.11
N ARG A 541 24.79 -9.62 10.37
CA ARG A 541 24.79 -10.31 11.67
C ARG A 541 25.21 -9.37 12.81
N TRP A 542 24.37 -9.20 13.82
CA TRP A 542 24.59 -8.23 14.89
C TRP A 542 25.62 -8.71 15.92
N SER A 543 26.73 -7.98 16.03
CA SER A 543 27.79 -8.29 16.99
C SER A 543 27.40 -8.00 18.45
N GLY A 544 26.52 -7.03 18.70
CA GLY A 544 25.99 -6.74 20.04
C GLY A 544 25.24 -7.91 20.65
N PHE A 545 24.52 -8.66 19.80
CA PHE A 545 23.74 -9.84 20.19
C PHE A 545 24.60 -11.06 20.57
N GLU A 546 25.91 -11.08 20.25
CA GLU A 546 26.77 -12.23 20.58
C GLU A 546 26.81 -12.54 22.09
N GLY A 547 26.67 -11.54 22.95
CA GLY A 547 26.61 -11.72 24.40
C GLY A 547 25.38 -12.54 24.82
N THR A 548 24.22 -12.20 24.26
CA THR A 548 22.95 -12.92 24.45
C THR A 548 23.06 -14.35 23.93
N ALA A 549 23.50 -14.53 22.68
CA ALA A 549 23.62 -15.83 22.04
C ALA A 549 24.59 -16.79 22.78
N LYS A 550 25.74 -16.27 23.24
CA LYS A 550 26.71 -17.04 24.06
C LYS A 550 26.15 -17.40 25.43
N THR A 551 25.35 -16.53 26.04
CA THR A 551 24.72 -16.78 27.33
C THR A 551 23.63 -17.85 27.20
N ALA A 552 22.76 -17.74 26.20
CA ALA A 552 21.69 -18.71 25.94
C ALA A 552 22.24 -20.12 25.66
N ALA A 553 23.36 -20.22 24.92
CA ALA A 553 24.05 -21.48 24.68
C ALA A 553 24.58 -22.18 25.96
N THR A 554 24.69 -21.48 27.11
CA THR A 554 25.06 -22.11 28.39
C THR A 554 23.93 -22.90 29.05
N TRP A 555 22.67 -22.65 28.67
CA TRP A 555 21.48 -23.32 29.22
C TRP A 555 21.22 -24.69 28.57
N GLY A 556 22.04 -25.07 27.59
CA GLY A 556 21.89 -26.28 26.79
C GLY A 556 21.16 -26.02 25.46
N PRO A 557 20.72 -27.08 24.76
CA PRO A 557 20.05 -26.94 23.47
C PRO A 557 18.72 -26.18 23.58
N ILE A 558 18.62 -25.09 22.84
CA ILE A 558 17.36 -24.37 22.60
C ILE A 558 16.55 -25.18 21.58
N ARG A 559 15.27 -25.38 21.84
CA ARG A 559 14.33 -26.12 20.98
C ARG A 559 13.37 -25.19 20.24
N ALA A 560 12.91 -24.12 20.89
CA ALA A 560 11.91 -23.20 20.36
C ALA A 560 12.13 -21.77 20.87
N MET A 561 11.51 -20.83 20.17
CA MET A 561 11.61 -19.38 20.38
C MET A 561 10.24 -18.76 20.10
N ARG A 562 9.80 -17.80 20.93
CA ARG A 562 8.58 -17.00 20.72
C ARG A 562 8.85 -15.53 21.02
N ILE A 563 8.13 -14.65 20.34
CA ILE A 563 8.39 -13.21 20.31
C ILE A 563 7.07 -12.45 20.44
N GLY A 564 7.10 -11.39 21.25
CA GLY A 564 6.00 -10.47 21.49
C GLY A 564 6.42 -9.44 22.53
N ASP A 565 5.68 -8.36 22.67
CA ASP A 565 5.86 -7.38 23.75
C ASP A 565 5.21 -7.96 25.04
N VAL A 566 6.02 -8.35 26.04
CA VAL A 566 5.55 -9.13 27.20
C VAL A 566 5.40 -8.27 28.46
N ASP A 567 6.13 -7.16 28.60
CA ASP A 567 5.92 -6.17 29.68
C ASP A 567 5.26 -4.84 29.24
N LEU A 568 4.75 -4.80 28.00
CA LEU A 568 3.95 -3.72 27.39
C LEU A 568 4.67 -2.36 27.37
N ASP A 569 6.00 -2.40 27.29
CA ASP A 569 6.85 -1.22 27.14
C ASP A 569 7.09 -0.80 25.67
N GLY A 570 6.73 -1.67 24.73
CA GLY A 570 6.72 -1.43 23.27
C GLY A 570 7.88 -2.07 22.51
N ASP A 571 8.91 -2.58 23.18
CA ASP A 571 9.96 -3.37 22.53
C ASP A 571 9.52 -4.83 22.34
N LEU A 572 9.94 -5.50 21.26
CA LEU A 572 9.67 -6.94 21.07
C LEU A 572 10.61 -7.81 21.91
N ASP A 573 10.06 -8.48 22.92
CA ASP A 573 10.77 -9.39 23.82
C ASP A 573 10.97 -10.79 23.23
N LEU A 574 11.84 -11.55 23.89
CA LEU A 574 12.31 -12.85 23.43
C LEU A 574 12.13 -13.93 24.50
N ALA A 575 11.25 -14.89 24.25
CA ALA A 575 11.08 -16.09 25.06
C ALA A 575 11.79 -17.29 24.43
N LEU A 576 12.73 -17.90 25.18
CA LEU A 576 13.55 -19.04 24.73
C LEU A 576 13.24 -20.29 25.54
N PHE A 577 13.02 -21.42 24.83
CA PHE A 577 12.60 -22.68 25.42
C PHE A 577 13.54 -23.83 25.02
N GLY A 578 14.02 -24.58 26.00
CA GLY A 578 14.91 -25.74 25.78
C GLY A 578 14.78 -26.75 26.92
N LYS A 579 15.90 -27.05 27.59
CA LYS A 579 15.85 -27.69 28.92
C LYS A 579 15.34 -26.72 30.00
N GLU A 580 15.41 -25.42 29.74
CA GLU A 580 15.00 -24.37 30.66
C GLU A 580 14.21 -23.33 29.85
N ALA A 581 13.38 -22.53 30.52
CA ALA A 581 12.62 -21.46 29.88
C ALA A 581 13.07 -20.11 30.43
N HIS A 582 13.37 -19.16 29.53
CA HIS A 582 13.95 -17.86 29.85
C HIS A 582 13.21 -16.77 29.10
N LEU A 583 12.84 -15.71 29.83
CA LEU A 583 12.43 -14.45 29.23
C LEU A 583 13.64 -13.52 29.15
N LEU A 584 13.80 -12.88 28.01
CA LEU A 584 14.84 -11.91 27.74
C LEU A 584 14.11 -10.67 27.25
N LEU A 585 14.07 -9.63 28.08
CA LEU A 585 13.44 -8.39 27.66
C LEU A 585 14.36 -7.67 26.69
N ASN A 586 13.81 -7.05 25.66
CA ASN A 586 14.56 -6.16 24.78
C ASN A 586 14.77 -4.79 25.50
N THR A 587 15.40 -3.83 24.83
CA THR A 587 15.72 -2.51 25.41
C THR A 587 15.86 -1.39 24.37
N GLY A 588 15.14 -1.51 23.25
CA GLY A 588 15.08 -0.56 22.14
C GLY A 588 16.41 -0.38 21.43
N SER A 589 17.15 -1.49 21.22
CA SER A 589 18.44 -1.49 20.50
C SER A 589 18.98 -2.91 20.18
N GLY A 590 18.13 -3.89 19.84
CA GLY A 590 18.55 -5.25 19.47
C GLY A 590 19.38 -5.95 20.55
N THR A 591 19.18 -5.55 21.81
CA THR A 591 20.06 -5.84 22.94
C THR A 591 19.21 -6.25 24.12
N PHE A 592 19.36 -7.49 24.55
CA PHE A 592 18.44 -8.12 25.47
C PHE A 592 19.01 -8.21 26.89
N VAL A 593 18.19 -7.90 27.89
CA VAL A 593 18.50 -8.11 29.31
C VAL A 593 17.81 -9.39 29.79
N TRP A 594 18.60 -10.31 30.34
CA TRP A 594 18.01 -11.52 30.93
C TRP A 594 17.20 -11.16 32.18
N GLN A 595 15.89 -11.40 32.12
CA GLN A 595 14.96 -11.21 33.23
C GLN A 595 14.31 -12.54 33.57
N THR A 596 14.83 -13.17 34.63
CA THR A 596 14.16 -14.30 35.30
C THR A 596 14.12 -15.60 34.48
N ARG A 597 13.69 -16.70 35.11
CA ARG A 597 13.73 -18.07 34.57
C ARG A 597 12.34 -18.66 34.76
N ALA A 598 11.59 -18.81 33.66
CA ALA A 598 10.15 -19.06 33.69
C ALA A 598 9.78 -20.38 34.37
N TRP A 599 10.52 -21.46 34.08
CA TRP A 599 10.42 -22.72 34.82
C TRP A 599 11.67 -23.60 34.68
N ASN A 600 11.72 -24.66 35.49
CA ASN A 600 12.65 -25.79 35.35
C ASN A 600 11.93 -27.13 35.16
N ASP A 601 10.77 -27.33 35.79
CA ASP A 601 10.27 -28.67 36.11
C ASP A 601 9.51 -29.37 34.96
N TYR A 602 9.40 -28.71 33.80
CA TYR A 602 8.71 -29.21 32.59
C TYR A 602 9.67 -29.55 31.43
N ALA A 603 10.97 -29.38 31.63
CA ALA A 603 12.06 -29.51 30.65
C ALA A 603 12.05 -30.77 29.77
N GLU A 604 11.93 -31.93 30.41
CA GLU A 604 12.01 -33.24 29.75
C GLU A 604 10.66 -33.63 29.12
N SER A 605 9.60 -32.87 29.44
CA SER A 605 8.22 -33.10 29.03
C SER A 605 7.62 -31.98 28.17
N THR A 606 8.39 -31.05 27.62
CA THR A 606 7.87 -30.00 26.70
C THR A 606 8.12 -30.37 25.24
N GLU A 607 7.07 -30.34 24.41
CA GLU A 607 7.14 -30.56 22.95
C GLU A 607 6.93 -29.27 22.13
N CYS A 608 5.89 -28.49 22.45
CA CYS A 608 5.52 -27.23 21.78
C CYS A 608 5.18 -26.16 22.84
N VAL A 609 5.43 -24.89 22.51
CA VAL A 609 5.17 -23.71 23.35
C VAL A 609 4.71 -22.56 22.46
N GLU A 610 3.65 -21.85 22.85
CA GLU A 610 3.14 -20.66 22.16
C GLU A 610 2.92 -19.48 23.13
N LEU A 611 2.86 -18.26 22.58
CA LEU A 611 2.42 -17.05 23.27
C LEU A 611 1.18 -16.50 22.52
N PHE A 612 0.10 -16.24 23.24
CA PHE A 612 -1.18 -15.74 22.70
C PHE A 612 -1.91 -14.90 23.75
N ASP A 613 -2.58 -13.81 23.39
CA ASP A 613 -3.65 -13.29 24.27
C ASP A 613 -4.91 -14.14 24.08
N LEU A 614 -5.26 -14.93 25.10
CA LEU A 614 -6.48 -15.75 25.16
C LEU A 614 -7.48 -15.23 26.20
N THR A 615 -7.15 -14.19 26.97
CA THR A 615 -8.05 -13.60 27.98
C THR A 615 -8.69 -12.29 27.53
N GLY A 616 -8.15 -11.66 26.48
CA GLY A 616 -8.57 -10.36 25.98
C GLY A 616 -8.06 -9.19 26.84
N ASP A 617 -6.94 -9.37 27.55
CA ASP A 617 -6.31 -8.35 28.41
C ASP A 617 -5.03 -7.74 27.83
N PHE A 618 -4.68 -8.10 26.59
CA PHE A 618 -3.48 -7.67 25.84
C PHE A 618 -2.15 -8.21 26.38
N VAL A 619 -2.12 -9.05 27.42
CA VAL A 619 -0.89 -9.67 27.94
C VAL A 619 -0.73 -11.09 27.35
N PRO A 620 0.41 -11.45 26.74
CA PRO A 620 0.59 -12.79 26.17
C PRO A 620 0.54 -13.91 27.23
N ASP A 621 -0.51 -14.73 27.20
CA ASP A 621 -0.62 -16.00 27.91
C ASP A 621 0.38 -17.03 27.35
N LEU A 622 0.83 -17.94 28.21
CA LEU A 622 1.86 -18.93 27.88
C LEU A 622 1.27 -20.35 27.83
N LEU A 623 1.31 -20.98 26.66
CA LEU A 623 0.79 -22.32 26.42
C LEU A 623 1.93 -23.34 26.34
N VAL A 624 1.80 -24.48 27.02
CA VAL A 624 2.82 -25.54 27.04
C VAL A 624 2.20 -26.91 26.73
N ALA A 625 2.62 -27.52 25.62
CA ALA A 625 2.25 -28.88 25.24
C ALA A 625 3.15 -29.93 25.90
N ASP A 626 2.54 -30.93 26.54
CA ASP A 626 3.25 -31.97 27.29
C ASP A 626 3.60 -33.18 26.40
N ARG A 627 4.91 -33.36 26.11
CA ARG A 627 5.51 -34.48 25.38
C ARG A 627 5.19 -35.85 25.98
N ALA A 628 4.98 -35.92 27.30
CA ALA A 628 4.87 -37.16 28.04
C ALA A 628 3.40 -37.60 28.15
N ASN A 629 2.87 -38.12 27.03
CA ASN A 629 1.69 -38.98 26.96
C ASN A 629 0.40 -38.37 27.55
N LYS A 630 0.14 -37.08 27.30
CA LYS A 630 -1.03 -36.37 27.83
C LYS A 630 -1.71 -35.55 26.74
N ASN A 631 -2.98 -35.85 26.53
CA ASN A 631 -4.02 -35.08 25.84
C ASN A 631 -4.30 -33.73 26.52
N ARG A 632 -3.25 -32.93 26.76
CA ARG A 632 -3.28 -31.74 27.62
C ARG A 632 -2.34 -30.64 27.15
N ILE A 633 -2.78 -29.41 27.32
CA ILE A 633 -1.96 -28.19 27.26
C ILE A 633 -2.07 -27.51 28.63
N ARG A 634 -0.96 -26.97 29.13
CA ARG A 634 -0.97 -26.09 30.30
C ARG A 634 -1.06 -24.66 29.79
N LEU A 635 -2.09 -23.94 30.22
CA LEU A 635 -2.23 -22.51 30.03
C LEU A 635 -1.81 -21.83 31.33
N PHE A 636 -0.84 -20.91 31.27
CA PHE A 636 -0.50 -20.02 32.37
C PHE A 636 -0.92 -18.61 31.97
N ALA A 637 -1.86 -18.03 32.71
CA ALA A 637 -2.44 -16.75 32.34
C ALA A 637 -1.44 -15.60 32.54
N GLY A 638 -1.28 -14.76 31.53
CA GLY A 638 -0.51 -13.51 31.61
C GLY A 638 -1.11 -12.58 32.66
N ARG A 639 -0.26 -11.85 33.39
CA ARG A 639 -0.69 -10.78 34.31
C ARG A 639 0.30 -9.63 34.35
N LEU A 640 -0.09 -8.53 33.70
CA LEU A 640 0.54 -7.24 33.90
C LEU A 640 -0.44 -6.30 34.64
N VAL A 641 0.09 -5.38 35.45
CA VAL A 641 -0.74 -4.47 36.27
C VAL A 641 -0.33 -3.01 36.03
N PRO A 642 -1.17 -2.17 35.41
CA PRO A 642 -2.52 -2.45 34.86
C PRO A 642 -2.49 -2.85 33.37
N PRO A 643 -3.47 -3.63 32.85
CA PRO A 643 -3.65 -3.89 31.42
C PRO A 643 -4.00 -2.67 30.54
N SER A 644 -4.26 -1.50 31.15
CA SER A 644 -4.68 -0.27 30.44
C SER A 644 -3.50 0.47 29.78
N THR A 645 -2.55 -0.26 29.20
CA THR A 645 -1.25 0.25 28.74
C THR A 645 -0.83 -0.27 27.37
N ALA A 646 -1.70 -1.02 26.69
CA ALA A 646 -1.55 -1.44 25.30
C ALA A 646 -2.83 -1.11 24.51
N LEU A 647 -2.76 -1.19 23.19
CA LEU A 647 -3.92 -1.28 22.31
C LEU A 647 -3.75 -2.44 21.34
N ALA A 648 -4.84 -2.87 20.70
CA ALA A 648 -4.78 -3.76 19.55
C ALA A 648 -5.45 -3.13 18.34
N VAL A 649 -5.03 -3.54 17.14
CA VAL A 649 -5.60 -3.08 15.87
C VAL A 649 -6.20 -4.28 15.13
N SER A 650 -7.43 -4.14 14.63
CA SER A 650 -8.07 -5.11 13.74
C SER A 650 -8.17 -4.48 12.35
N PRO A 651 -7.15 -4.69 11.48
CA PRO A 651 -7.15 -4.15 10.13
C PRO A 651 -8.13 -4.90 9.22
N THR A 652 -8.62 -4.25 8.17
CA THR A 652 -9.23 -4.92 7.02
C THR A 652 -9.13 -4.09 5.74
N GLY A 653 -8.82 -4.72 4.60
CA GLY A 653 -8.90 -4.06 3.29
C GLY A 653 -10.34 -3.77 2.84
N LEU A 654 -11.32 -4.52 3.35
CA LEU A 654 -12.71 -4.51 2.87
C LEU A 654 -13.37 -3.13 2.95
N ARG A 655 -13.76 -2.61 1.78
CA ARG A 655 -14.52 -1.37 1.62
C ARG A 655 -15.92 -1.53 2.21
N GLU A 656 -16.21 -0.86 3.33
CA GLU A 656 -17.49 -1.02 4.07
C GLU A 656 -18.76 -0.74 3.24
N ARG A 657 -18.64 0.00 2.11
CA ARG A 657 -19.75 0.36 1.22
C ARG A 657 -20.32 -0.84 0.45
N ASP A 658 -19.47 -1.77 0.02
CA ASP A 658 -19.82 -2.82 -0.95
C ASP A 658 -19.14 -4.18 -0.70
N GLY A 659 -18.17 -4.26 0.22
CA GLY A 659 -17.50 -5.51 0.59
C GLY A 659 -16.56 -6.04 -0.50
N ARG A 660 -15.79 -5.14 -1.11
CA ARG A 660 -14.73 -5.40 -2.09
C ARG A 660 -13.40 -4.87 -1.56
N THR A 661 -12.26 -5.39 -2.04
CA THR A 661 -10.92 -5.10 -1.50
C THR A 661 -9.85 -5.01 -2.60
N ARG A 662 -8.66 -4.50 -2.25
CA ARG A 662 -7.46 -4.43 -3.13
C ARG A 662 -6.17 -4.78 -2.39
N SER A 663 -6.05 -4.41 -1.12
CA SER A 663 -5.24 -5.17 -0.16
C SER A 663 -6.06 -6.39 0.35
N PRO A 664 -5.46 -7.43 0.97
CA PRO A 664 -6.20 -8.56 1.52
C PRO A 664 -7.30 -8.16 2.53
N ALA A 665 -8.43 -8.87 2.57
CA ALA A 665 -9.50 -8.59 3.53
C ALA A 665 -9.03 -8.71 4.98
N SER A 666 -8.10 -9.64 5.24
CA SER A 666 -7.38 -9.84 6.50
C SER A 666 -6.45 -8.69 6.89
N GLY A 667 -6.02 -7.86 5.93
CA GLY A 667 -4.97 -6.86 6.12
C GLY A 667 -3.55 -7.43 6.23
N TYR A 668 -3.29 -8.69 5.86
CA TYR A 668 -1.92 -9.21 5.79
C TYR A 668 -1.02 -8.38 4.84
N GLY A 669 0.26 -8.29 5.17
CA GLY A 669 1.25 -7.42 4.53
C GLY A 669 1.32 -6.01 5.12
N LEU A 670 0.29 -5.55 5.85
CA LEU A 670 0.24 -4.23 6.48
C LEU A 670 1.42 -3.98 7.44
N LYS A 671 2.12 -2.85 7.22
CA LYS A 671 3.12 -2.29 8.15
C LYS A 671 2.47 -1.22 9.03
N LEU A 672 2.59 -1.40 10.35
CA LEU A 672 2.07 -0.51 11.39
C LEU A 672 3.21 0.20 12.10
N THR A 673 3.10 1.51 12.31
CA THR A 673 4.00 2.27 13.21
C THR A 673 3.18 2.95 14.30
N VAL A 674 3.27 2.45 15.52
CA VAL A 674 2.56 2.96 16.71
C VAL A 674 3.45 3.95 17.45
N ARG A 675 2.93 5.15 17.73
CA ARG A 675 3.66 6.22 18.45
C ARG A 675 2.95 6.59 19.74
N ALA A 676 3.65 6.53 20.87
CA ALA A 676 3.13 6.94 22.17
C ALA A 676 4.17 7.80 22.92
N GLY A 677 4.06 9.13 22.84
CA GLY A 677 5.02 10.05 23.45
C GLY A 677 6.44 9.89 22.87
N LEU A 678 7.36 9.32 23.65
CA LEU A 678 8.72 9.03 23.19
C LEU A 678 8.92 7.58 22.71
N LEU A 679 7.90 6.73 22.88
CA LEU A 679 7.87 5.36 22.38
C LEU A 679 7.42 5.33 20.92
N GLU A 680 8.02 4.42 20.16
CA GLU A 680 7.75 4.12 18.76
C GLU A 680 7.97 2.61 18.58
N GLN A 681 7.00 1.94 17.94
CA GLN A 681 7.02 0.50 17.73
C GLN A 681 6.57 0.22 16.28
N VAL A 682 7.29 -0.64 15.57
CA VAL A 682 6.96 -1.04 14.20
C VAL A 682 6.61 -2.53 14.18
N LEU A 683 5.48 -2.86 13.55
CA LEU A 683 4.96 -4.23 13.45
C LEU A 683 4.56 -4.53 11.99
N ILE A 684 4.94 -5.69 11.48
CA ILE A 684 4.44 -6.18 10.17
C ILE A 684 3.41 -7.29 10.41
N TYR A 685 2.22 -7.15 9.84
CA TYR A 685 1.12 -8.07 10.04
C TYR A 685 1.11 -9.20 9.00
N THR A 686 1.48 -10.42 9.43
CA THR A 686 1.81 -11.51 8.48
C THR A 686 1.21 -12.88 8.83
N GLY A 687 0.43 -13.00 9.91
CA GLY A 687 -0.15 -14.28 10.35
C GLY A 687 0.84 -15.35 10.86
N GLN A 688 2.15 -15.11 10.71
CA GLN A 688 3.23 -16.09 10.91
C GLN A 688 3.27 -16.62 12.35
N THR A 689 3.53 -17.93 12.49
CA THR A 689 3.61 -18.58 13.81
C THR A 689 4.90 -18.23 14.55
N GLY A 690 4.76 -17.67 15.75
CA GLY A 690 5.83 -17.43 16.72
C GLY A 690 6.19 -15.97 16.97
N GLY A 691 5.47 -15.03 16.36
CA GLY A 691 5.65 -13.57 16.52
C GLY A 691 4.38 -12.82 16.93
N PRO A 692 4.42 -11.47 17.01
CA PRO A 692 3.35 -10.62 17.58
C PRO A 692 2.04 -10.59 16.78
N CYS A 693 1.98 -11.28 15.64
CA CYS A 693 0.91 -11.23 14.63
C CYS A 693 0.36 -12.64 14.31
N GLN A 694 0.47 -13.58 15.25
CA GLN A 694 0.28 -15.01 15.00
C GLN A 694 -1.18 -15.40 14.74
N SER A 695 -1.41 -16.21 13.70
CA SER A 695 -2.68 -16.87 13.40
C SER A 695 -3.90 -15.93 13.27
N LEU A 696 -3.74 -14.82 12.53
CA LEU A 696 -4.80 -13.81 12.28
C LEU A 696 -5.35 -13.14 13.56
N LEU A 697 -4.66 -13.25 14.71
CA LEU A 697 -5.02 -12.46 15.90
C LEU A 697 -4.66 -10.97 15.70
N PRO A 698 -5.43 -10.03 16.29
CA PRO A 698 -5.12 -8.59 16.22
C PRO A 698 -3.70 -8.27 16.77
N PRO A 699 -2.83 -7.55 16.02
CA PRO A 699 -1.55 -7.09 16.54
C PRO A 699 -1.73 -6.19 17.75
N VAL A 700 -1.01 -6.52 18.83
CA VAL A 700 -0.98 -5.78 20.09
C VAL A 700 0.26 -4.90 20.14
N ALA A 701 0.09 -3.65 20.59
CA ALA A 701 1.16 -2.68 20.75
C ALA A 701 1.17 -2.09 22.16
N GLY A 702 2.29 -2.22 22.88
CA GLY A 702 2.54 -1.57 24.15
C GLY A 702 2.68 -0.06 24.00
N LEU A 703 2.24 0.66 25.04
CA LEU A 703 2.22 2.13 25.07
C LEU A 703 3.08 2.66 26.23
N GLY A 704 3.90 1.82 26.87
CA GLY A 704 4.82 2.23 27.94
C GLY A 704 4.12 2.85 29.17
N GLY A 705 2.86 2.51 29.41
CA GLY A 705 2.02 3.10 30.46
C GLY A 705 1.20 4.32 30.05
N LEU A 706 1.15 4.69 28.77
CA LEU A 706 0.34 5.80 28.26
C LEU A 706 -1.10 5.36 27.92
N PRO A 707 -2.11 6.25 28.09
CA PRO A 707 -3.52 5.90 27.94
C PRO A 707 -4.01 5.87 26.48
N LYS A 708 -3.13 6.12 25.50
CA LYS A 708 -3.40 6.15 24.06
C LYS A 708 -2.09 6.15 23.27
N ALA A 709 -2.16 5.78 21.99
CA ALA A 709 -1.22 6.24 20.99
C ALA A 709 -1.51 7.71 20.62
N ASP A 710 -0.48 8.49 20.32
CA ASP A 710 -0.63 9.83 19.73
C ASP A 710 -1.01 9.72 18.24
N TYR A 711 -0.35 8.82 17.53
CA TYR A 711 -0.76 8.34 16.20
C TYR A 711 -0.42 6.86 16.00
N VAL A 712 -1.11 6.23 15.05
CA VAL A 712 -0.71 4.97 14.41
C VAL A 712 -0.68 5.20 12.90
N ALA A 713 0.46 4.93 12.27
CA ALA A 713 0.60 4.93 10.82
C ALA A 713 0.34 3.53 10.26
N PHE A 714 -0.26 3.49 9.08
CA PHE A 714 -0.68 2.30 8.35
C PHE A 714 -0.11 2.41 6.92
N HIS A 715 0.64 1.40 6.50
CA HIS A 715 1.14 1.27 5.13
C HIS A 715 0.61 -0.05 4.56
N TRP A 716 -0.48 0.04 3.81
CA TRP A 716 -1.17 -1.11 3.21
C TRP A 716 -0.42 -1.65 1.97
N PRO A 717 -0.55 -2.94 1.61
CA PRO A 717 0.09 -3.55 0.43
C PRO A 717 -0.17 -2.80 -0.89
N ASP A 718 -1.41 -2.39 -1.15
CA ASP A 718 -1.81 -1.54 -2.29
C ASP A 718 -1.12 -0.15 -2.32
N GLY A 719 -0.33 0.18 -1.29
CA GLY A 719 0.46 1.39 -1.17
C GLY A 719 -0.23 2.54 -0.46
N VAL A 720 -1.47 2.35 0.01
CA VAL A 720 -2.20 3.37 0.76
C VAL A 720 -1.47 3.67 2.08
N ALA A 721 -0.97 4.90 2.21
CA ALA A 721 -0.45 5.45 3.46
C ALA A 721 -1.56 6.15 4.25
N GLN A 722 -1.90 5.66 5.44
CA GLN A 722 -2.99 6.12 6.31
C GLN A 722 -2.47 6.43 7.73
N PHE A 723 -3.08 7.39 8.41
CA PHE A 723 -2.70 7.81 9.77
C PHE A 723 -3.96 8.01 10.62
N GLU A 724 -4.04 7.28 11.74
CA GLU A 724 -5.07 7.46 12.77
C GLU A 724 -4.45 8.16 13.99
N LEU A 725 -5.16 9.11 14.62
CA LEU A 725 -4.66 9.84 15.78
C LEU A 725 -5.47 9.56 17.04
N GLY A 726 -4.77 9.39 18.17
CA GLY A 726 -5.39 9.36 19.50
C GLY A 726 -6.05 8.03 19.90
N LEU A 727 -5.73 6.91 19.25
CA LEU A 727 -6.31 5.59 19.54
C LEU A 727 -6.06 5.19 21.01
N GLY A 728 -7.13 4.95 21.77
CA GLY A 728 -7.09 4.73 23.21
C GLY A 728 -6.56 3.34 23.64
N ALA A 729 -5.87 3.29 24.78
CA ALA A 729 -5.43 2.05 25.40
C ALA A 729 -6.60 1.22 25.94
N GLY A 730 -6.41 -0.10 26.06
CA GLY A 730 -7.41 -1.04 26.59
C GLY A 730 -8.58 -1.27 25.63
N SER A 731 -8.32 -1.29 24.32
CA SER A 731 -9.34 -1.49 23.28
C SER A 731 -8.73 -2.10 22.02
N VAL A 732 -9.53 -2.91 21.32
CA VAL A 732 -9.27 -3.32 19.93
C VAL A 732 -9.91 -2.29 19.01
N HIS A 733 -9.11 -1.68 18.11
CA HIS A 733 -9.59 -0.69 17.15
C HIS A 733 -9.74 -1.33 15.77
N LYS A 734 -10.97 -1.45 15.26
CA LYS A 734 -11.18 -1.83 13.85
C LYS A 734 -10.77 -0.65 12.96
N VAL A 735 -9.88 -0.90 11.99
CA VAL A 735 -9.46 0.10 11.00
C VAL A 735 -9.57 -0.48 9.60
N SER A 736 -10.48 0.08 8.80
CA SER A 736 -10.58 -0.25 7.37
C SER A 736 -9.60 0.58 6.55
N GLU A 737 -9.08 0.00 5.48
CA GLU A 737 -8.26 0.67 4.48
C GLU A 737 -8.96 1.91 3.89
N LEU A 738 -8.26 3.04 3.86
CA LEU A 738 -8.72 4.23 3.14
C LEU A 738 -8.66 4.00 1.63
N GLN A 739 -9.74 3.42 1.08
CA GLN A 739 -9.93 3.15 -0.35
C GLN A 739 -9.96 4.45 -1.19
N ARG A 740 -8.77 5.00 -1.45
CA ARG A 740 -8.51 6.05 -2.44
C ARG A 740 -8.57 5.41 -3.82
N LYS A 741 -9.26 6.04 -4.77
CA LYS A 741 -9.13 5.67 -6.18
C LYS A 741 -7.71 6.00 -6.65
N VAL A 742 -6.89 4.98 -6.89
CA VAL A 742 -5.50 5.16 -7.36
C VAL A 742 -5.48 5.57 -8.84
N SER A 743 -6.44 5.10 -9.65
CA SER A 743 -6.67 5.59 -11.02
C SER A 743 -8.05 6.20 -11.25
N SER A 744 -8.07 7.28 -12.01
CA SER A 744 -9.14 7.81 -12.86
C SER A 744 -8.66 9.18 -13.39
N CYS A 745 -9.32 9.65 -14.44
CA CYS A 745 -8.74 10.57 -15.42
C CYS A 745 -8.90 12.05 -15.02
N PRO A 746 -8.12 13.00 -15.60
CA PRO A 746 -8.24 14.42 -15.30
C PRO A 746 -9.66 14.96 -15.55
N VAL A 747 -10.11 15.84 -14.66
CA VAL A 747 -11.50 16.33 -14.65
C VAL A 747 -11.64 17.74 -15.22
N LEU A 748 -12.72 17.94 -15.97
CA LEU A 748 -13.05 19.20 -16.64
C LEU A 748 -14.15 19.95 -15.87
N PHE A 749 -13.91 21.23 -15.58
CA PHE A 749 -14.91 22.18 -15.10
C PHE A 749 -15.13 23.31 -16.09
N ALA A 750 -16.37 23.82 -16.15
CA ALA A 750 -16.77 24.96 -16.95
C ALA A 750 -17.39 26.06 -16.09
N TRP A 751 -17.20 27.34 -16.48
CA TRP A 751 -17.89 28.44 -15.82
C TRP A 751 -19.35 28.53 -16.29
N ASN A 752 -20.30 28.17 -15.41
CA ASN A 752 -21.73 28.11 -15.74
C ASN A 752 -22.47 29.46 -15.64
N GLY A 753 -21.75 30.55 -15.36
CA GLY A 753 -22.31 31.88 -15.10
C GLY A 753 -22.33 32.27 -13.62
N ASN A 754 -22.36 31.30 -12.70
CA ASN A 754 -22.41 31.51 -11.24
C ASN A 754 -21.17 30.96 -10.52
N ARG A 755 -20.72 29.76 -10.90
CA ARG A 755 -19.55 29.06 -10.35
C ARG A 755 -18.87 28.21 -11.43
N PHE A 756 -17.77 27.54 -11.06
CA PHE A 756 -17.28 26.41 -11.83
C PHE A 756 -18.12 25.16 -11.51
N GLU A 757 -18.54 24.47 -12.55
CA GLU A 757 -19.38 23.27 -12.51
C GLU A 757 -18.66 22.11 -13.19
N PHE A 758 -18.75 20.91 -12.60
CA PHE A 758 -18.16 19.69 -13.13
C PHE A 758 -18.83 19.30 -14.45
N VAL A 759 -18.02 19.06 -15.49
CA VAL A 759 -18.50 18.59 -16.79
C VAL A 759 -18.47 17.06 -16.83
N THR A 760 -17.26 16.48 -16.75
CA THR A 760 -16.90 15.05 -16.83
C THR A 760 -15.39 14.91 -16.61
N ASP A 761 -14.88 13.70 -16.33
CA ASP A 761 -13.48 13.29 -16.60
C ASP A 761 -13.22 13.12 -18.10
N PHE A 762 -11.95 13.13 -18.51
CA PHE A 762 -11.50 12.93 -19.89
C PHE A 762 -10.05 12.39 -19.94
N ALA A 763 -9.56 12.02 -21.12
CA ALA A 763 -8.28 11.34 -21.40
C ALA A 763 -8.19 9.84 -21.02
N GLY A 764 -9.20 9.25 -20.35
CA GLY A 764 -9.18 7.83 -19.97
C GLY A 764 -9.10 6.82 -21.10
N VAL A 765 -9.66 7.16 -22.28
CA VAL A 765 -9.47 6.37 -23.51
C VAL A 765 -8.00 6.34 -23.97
N GLY A 766 -7.19 7.28 -23.49
CA GLY A 766 -5.74 7.41 -23.69
C GLY A 766 -4.89 6.83 -22.56
N GLY A 767 -5.47 6.02 -21.65
CA GLY A 767 -4.76 5.37 -20.55
C GLY A 767 -3.54 4.55 -21.00
N LEU A 768 -2.36 4.89 -20.49
CA LEU A 768 -1.07 4.32 -20.89
C LEU A 768 -0.73 3.09 -20.05
N GLY A 769 -0.51 1.94 -20.69
CA GLY A 769 0.00 0.75 -20.01
C GLY A 769 -1.01 -0.02 -19.16
N TYR A 770 -2.22 0.52 -19.00
CA TYR A 770 -3.37 -0.12 -18.35
C TYR A 770 -3.51 -1.59 -18.79
N TYR A 771 -3.58 -2.51 -17.84
CA TYR A 771 -3.55 -3.95 -18.06
C TYR A 771 -4.92 -4.47 -18.54
N VAL A 772 -4.95 -5.26 -19.61
CA VAL A 772 -6.19 -5.87 -20.15
C VAL A 772 -6.16 -7.40 -20.17
N SER A 773 -4.98 -8.01 -20.22
CA SER A 773 -4.81 -9.48 -20.19
C SER A 773 -3.34 -9.84 -19.88
N PRO A 774 -3.02 -11.10 -19.50
CA PRO A 774 -1.65 -11.54 -19.25
C PRO A 774 -0.63 -11.27 -20.37
N GLY A 775 0.10 -10.15 -20.23
CA GLY A 775 1.10 -9.67 -21.19
C GLY A 775 0.58 -8.63 -22.20
N GLU A 776 -0.66 -8.17 -22.05
CA GLU A 776 -1.34 -7.23 -22.94
C GLU A 776 -1.84 -5.98 -22.17
N SER A 777 -1.47 -4.81 -22.67
CA SER A 777 -2.00 -3.51 -22.23
C SER A 777 -2.98 -2.95 -23.26
N ALA A 778 -3.91 -2.10 -22.83
CA ALA A 778 -4.81 -1.38 -23.71
C ALA A 778 -4.05 -0.56 -24.78
N THR A 779 -4.66 -0.36 -25.95
CA THR A 779 -4.12 0.54 -26.98
C THR A 779 -4.60 1.97 -26.70
N PRO A 780 -3.72 2.90 -26.30
CA PRO A 780 -4.14 4.24 -25.86
C PRO A 780 -4.61 5.12 -27.02
N GLN A 781 -5.82 5.66 -26.91
CA GLN A 781 -6.44 6.58 -27.87
C GLN A 781 -6.25 8.02 -27.40
N ALA A 782 -5.36 8.76 -28.05
CA ALA A 782 -5.00 10.12 -27.63
C ALA A 782 -6.11 11.16 -27.87
N LEU A 783 -6.96 10.95 -28.88
CA LEU A 783 -7.98 11.90 -29.32
C LEU A 783 -9.28 11.65 -28.56
N GLU A 784 -9.91 12.72 -28.09
CA GLU A 784 -11.23 12.66 -27.47
C GLU A 784 -12.02 13.96 -27.68
N HIS A 785 -13.33 13.84 -27.89
CA HIS A 785 -14.26 14.95 -28.07
C HIS A 785 -15.18 15.10 -26.85
N VAL A 786 -14.78 15.92 -25.88
CA VAL A 786 -15.53 16.14 -24.64
C VAL A 786 -16.68 17.14 -24.87
N LYS A 787 -17.92 16.66 -24.88
CA LYS A 787 -19.10 17.53 -25.05
C LYS A 787 -19.35 18.38 -23.79
N ILE A 788 -19.62 19.67 -23.98
CA ILE A 788 -20.09 20.58 -22.94
C ILE A 788 -21.47 21.13 -23.34
N ASP A 789 -22.49 20.84 -22.54
CA ASP A 789 -23.86 21.30 -22.78
C ASP A 789 -24.02 22.83 -22.59
N ALA A 790 -25.02 23.38 -23.28
CA ALA A 790 -25.19 24.82 -23.52
C ALA A 790 -25.45 25.68 -22.27
N ASP A 791 -25.76 25.06 -21.13
CA ASP A 791 -25.99 25.68 -19.83
C ASP A 791 -24.76 25.65 -18.91
N LYS A 792 -23.92 24.60 -19.02
CA LYS A 792 -22.69 24.41 -18.24
C LYS A 792 -21.56 25.40 -18.57
N LEU A 793 -21.51 25.96 -19.79
CA LEU A 793 -20.49 26.95 -20.18
C LEU A 793 -21.11 28.27 -20.66
N ARG A 794 -20.76 29.38 -19.98
CA ARG A 794 -21.22 30.73 -20.30
C ARG A 794 -20.07 31.72 -20.41
N GLU A 795 -20.30 32.79 -21.16
CA GLU A 795 -19.36 33.90 -21.27
C GLU A 795 -19.24 34.67 -19.94
N ARG A 796 -18.02 35.04 -19.57
CA ARG A 796 -17.71 35.96 -18.46
C ARG A 796 -16.78 37.06 -18.98
N GLY A 797 -17.37 38.21 -19.35
CA GLY A 797 -16.60 39.41 -19.70
C GLY A 797 -15.77 39.28 -20.99
N GLY A 798 -16.35 38.71 -22.05
CA GLY A 798 -15.67 38.50 -23.33
C GLY A 798 -14.89 37.19 -23.49
N VAL A 799 -14.86 36.33 -22.47
CA VAL A 799 -14.20 35.01 -22.56
C VAL A 799 -15.08 33.86 -22.07
N TYR A 800 -14.81 32.66 -22.59
CA TYR A 800 -15.24 31.39 -21.99
C TYR A 800 -14.10 30.84 -21.12
N GLU A 801 -14.43 30.38 -19.91
CA GLU A 801 -13.45 29.85 -18.95
C GLU A 801 -13.66 28.36 -18.69
N LEU A 802 -12.58 27.58 -18.82
CA LEU A 802 -12.51 26.17 -18.44
C LEU A 802 -11.38 25.94 -17.44
N ARG A 803 -11.50 24.89 -16.62
CA ARG A 803 -10.44 24.39 -15.73
C ARG A 803 -10.28 22.90 -15.96
N ILE A 804 -9.06 22.46 -16.21
CA ILE A 804 -8.68 21.04 -16.16
C ILE A 804 -7.91 20.88 -14.86
N THR A 805 -8.31 19.96 -13.99
CA THR A 805 -7.55 19.61 -12.77
C THR A 805 -7.23 18.13 -12.78
N GLU A 806 -6.08 17.77 -12.23
CA GLU A 806 -5.72 16.37 -11.94
C GLU A 806 -6.00 16.06 -10.46
N PRO A 807 -7.05 15.29 -10.09
CA PRO A 807 -7.42 15.12 -8.69
C PRO A 807 -6.94 13.80 -8.04
N MET A 808 -6.14 12.95 -8.71
CA MET A 808 -5.94 11.52 -8.34
C MET A 808 -4.46 11.12 -8.26
N GLU A 809 -4.09 9.85 -8.07
CA GLU A 809 -2.68 9.38 -8.21
C GLU A 809 -2.32 9.12 -9.68
N GLU A 810 -2.58 10.11 -10.53
CA GLU A 810 -2.43 10.03 -11.99
C GLU A 810 -1.60 11.19 -12.54
N ALA A 811 -1.04 11.01 -13.73
CA ALA A 811 -0.44 12.08 -14.51
C ALA A 811 -1.01 12.13 -15.92
N ALA A 812 -1.37 13.34 -16.36
CA ALA A 812 -1.92 13.58 -17.68
C ALA A 812 -0.94 14.33 -18.59
N TYR A 813 -0.82 13.86 -19.83
CA TYR A 813 0.10 14.33 -20.86
C TYR A 813 -0.72 15.03 -21.96
N ILE A 814 -0.98 16.33 -21.80
CA ILE A 814 -1.90 17.07 -22.67
C ILE A 814 -1.09 17.81 -23.75
N ASP A 815 -1.29 17.47 -25.02
CA ASP A 815 -0.55 18.00 -26.18
C ASP A 815 -1.35 19.10 -26.92
N ARG A 816 -2.68 18.93 -27.04
CA ARG A 816 -3.55 19.89 -27.74
C ARG A 816 -4.93 19.99 -27.11
N LEU A 817 -5.43 21.22 -26.98
CA LEU A 817 -6.79 21.52 -26.56
C LEU A 817 -7.41 22.56 -27.50
N GLU A 818 -8.57 22.24 -28.09
CA GLU A 818 -9.32 23.15 -28.96
C GLU A 818 -10.80 23.18 -28.57
N LEU A 819 -11.32 24.38 -28.26
CA LEU A 819 -12.73 24.57 -27.97
C LEU A 819 -13.50 24.87 -29.27
N LEU A 820 -14.46 24.02 -29.61
CA LEU A 820 -15.37 24.19 -30.73
C LEU A 820 -16.73 24.72 -30.23
N ALA A 821 -17.13 25.90 -30.69
CA ALA A 821 -18.48 26.42 -30.50
C ALA A 821 -19.42 25.91 -31.60
N ILE A 822 -20.54 25.31 -31.20
CA ILE A 822 -21.47 24.62 -32.10
C ILE A 822 -22.82 25.34 -32.02
N ASP A 823 -23.11 26.24 -32.96
CA ASP A 823 -24.42 26.85 -33.09
C ASP A 823 -25.38 25.89 -33.81
N HIS A 824 -26.48 25.51 -33.19
CA HIS A 824 -27.54 24.70 -33.81
C HIS A 824 -28.95 25.15 -33.39
N PRO A 825 -29.99 24.92 -34.21
CA PRO A 825 -31.38 25.17 -33.84
C PRO A 825 -31.75 24.52 -32.49
N THR A 826 -32.62 25.19 -31.74
CA THR A 826 -32.98 24.78 -30.37
C THR A 826 -33.66 23.41 -30.28
N ASP A 827 -34.32 22.96 -31.34
CA ASP A 827 -34.95 21.64 -31.51
C ASP A 827 -33.97 20.53 -31.90
N LEU A 828 -32.77 20.86 -32.38
CA LEU A 828 -31.72 19.87 -32.64
C LEU A 828 -30.92 19.55 -31.38
N SER A 829 -30.37 18.33 -31.33
CA SER A 829 -29.34 17.91 -30.38
C SER A 829 -28.10 17.44 -31.14
N VAL A 830 -26.93 17.69 -30.56
CA VAL A 830 -25.62 17.40 -31.15
C VAL A 830 -24.75 16.63 -30.17
N PHE A 831 -24.01 15.65 -30.69
CA PHE A 831 -23.11 14.78 -29.93
C PHE A 831 -21.89 14.45 -30.79
N PRO A 832 -20.68 14.29 -30.23
CA PRO A 832 -19.60 13.60 -30.92
C PRO A 832 -19.89 12.09 -30.98
N ASP A 833 -19.28 11.37 -31.93
CA ASP A 833 -19.17 9.91 -31.84
C ASP A 833 -18.09 9.54 -30.81
N GLU A 834 -18.48 8.98 -29.66
CA GLU A 834 -17.57 8.64 -28.56
C GLU A 834 -17.90 7.33 -27.85
N ARG A 835 -16.88 6.66 -27.30
CA ARG A 835 -16.97 5.43 -26.48
C ARG A 835 -15.60 5.03 -25.90
N LEU A 836 -15.60 4.37 -24.75
CA LEU A 836 -14.43 3.60 -24.29
C LEU A 836 -14.36 2.29 -25.08
N ALA A 837 -13.49 2.23 -26.09
CA ALA A 837 -13.28 1.06 -26.94
C ALA A 837 -11.94 0.36 -26.62
N VAL A 838 -11.97 -0.69 -25.80
CA VAL A 838 -10.76 -1.46 -25.40
C VAL A 838 -10.32 -2.45 -26.49
N SER A 839 -11.26 -3.02 -27.24
CA SER A 839 -11.00 -3.94 -28.36
C SER A 839 -11.92 -3.73 -29.57
N GLY A 840 -13.08 -3.12 -29.36
CA GLY A 840 -14.01 -2.71 -30.41
C GLY A 840 -13.52 -1.55 -31.30
N PRO A 841 -14.32 -1.14 -32.29
CA PRO A 841 -13.95 -0.07 -33.20
C PRO A 841 -13.87 1.28 -32.47
N ILE A 842 -12.72 1.95 -32.61
CA ILE A 842 -12.45 3.30 -32.08
C ILE A 842 -13.52 4.32 -32.47
N SER A 843 -13.61 5.40 -31.70
CA SER A 843 -14.42 6.58 -32.01
C SER A 843 -14.08 7.15 -33.40
N THR A 844 -15.10 7.55 -34.18
CA THR A 844 -14.89 8.37 -35.38
C THR A 844 -14.79 9.86 -35.04
N HIS A 845 -15.26 10.23 -33.84
CA HIS A 845 -15.37 11.59 -33.33
C HIS A 845 -16.21 12.53 -34.23
N GLU A 846 -17.03 12.00 -35.14
CA GLU A 846 -17.87 12.80 -36.04
C GLU A 846 -18.98 13.55 -35.28
N LEU A 847 -19.46 14.67 -35.84
CA LEU A 847 -20.54 15.43 -35.20
C LEU A 847 -21.91 14.86 -35.59
N ILE A 848 -22.48 14.03 -34.71
CA ILE A 848 -23.80 13.44 -34.88
C ILE A 848 -24.88 14.47 -34.52
N VAL A 849 -25.73 14.81 -35.50
CA VAL A 849 -26.83 15.78 -35.35
C VAL A 849 -28.16 15.05 -35.48
N ILE A 850 -29.06 15.21 -34.49
CA ILE A 850 -30.40 14.59 -34.49
C ILE A 850 -31.49 15.63 -34.21
N ASN A 851 -32.67 15.45 -34.83
CA ASN A 851 -33.88 16.26 -34.54
C ASN A 851 -34.87 15.55 -33.60
N ARG A 852 -34.61 14.29 -33.25
CA ARG A 852 -35.53 13.46 -32.45
C ARG A 852 -34.80 12.33 -31.76
N GLN A 853 -35.11 12.14 -30.48
CA GLN A 853 -34.82 10.92 -29.75
C GLN A 853 -35.98 9.93 -29.92
N LEU A 854 -35.65 8.68 -30.20
CA LEU A 854 -36.56 7.53 -30.15
C LEU A 854 -36.19 6.73 -28.90
N GLU A 855 -36.69 7.18 -27.74
CA GLU A 855 -36.56 6.43 -26.47
C GLU A 855 -37.29 5.07 -26.58
N PRO A 856 -37.01 4.06 -25.75
CA PRO A 856 -37.87 2.87 -25.64
C PRO A 856 -39.31 3.23 -25.21
N LEU A 857 -40.25 2.31 -25.49
CA LEU A 857 -41.62 2.31 -24.93
C LEU A 857 -41.70 1.54 -23.61
N HIS A 858 -40.84 0.54 -23.44
CA HIS A 858 -40.73 -0.30 -22.26
C HIS A 858 -39.29 -0.84 -22.17
N ALA A 859 -38.73 -0.95 -20.98
CA ALA A 859 -37.41 -1.48 -20.74
C ALA A 859 -37.35 -2.32 -19.47
N VAL A 860 -36.52 -3.36 -19.50
CA VAL A 860 -36.51 -4.42 -18.50
C VAL A 860 -35.08 -4.78 -18.12
N ASP A 861 -34.81 -4.90 -16.83
CA ASP A 861 -33.52 -5.32 -16.32
C ASP A 861 -33.31 -6.86 -16.34
N TYR A 862 -32.12 -7.28 -15.91
CA TYR A 862 -31.72 -8.69 -15.80
C TYR A 862 -32.59 -9.52 -14.84
N GLN A 863 -33.39 -8.89 -13.96
CA GLN A 863 -34.31 -9.56 -13.04
C GLN A 863 -35.76 -9.59 -13.56
N GLY A 864 -36.05 -8.99 -14.72
CA GLY A 864 -37.41 -8.88 -15.25
C GLY A 864 -38.21 -7.69 -14.72
N ARG A 865 -37.56 -6.69 -14.09
CA ARG A 865 -38.20 -5.50 -13.50
C ARG A 865 -38.28 -4.37 -14.52
N ASP A 866 -39.39 -3.64 -14.56
CA ASP A 866 -39.59 -2.46 -15.41
C ASP A 866 -38.69 -1.31 -14.92
N CYS A 867 -37.78 -0.86 -15.78
CA CYS A 867 -36.87 0.26 -15.55
C CYS A 867 -37.05 1.38 -16.61
N THR A 868 -38.24 1.46 -17.22
CA THR A 868 -38.55 2.40 -18.32
C THR A 868 -38.53 3.86 -17.86
N ALA A 869 -38.95 4.14 -16.63
CA ALA A 869 -39.04 5.52 -16.13
C ALA A 869 -37.66 6.15 -15.88
N GLN A 870 -36.68 5.29 -15.60
CA GLN A 870 -35.27 5.59 -15.38
C GLN A 870 -34.61 5.97 -16.72
N ILE A 871 -34.48 5.02 -17.66
CA ILE A 871 -33.61 5.21 -18.84
C ILE A 871 -34.11 6.17 -19.93
N ILE A 872 -35.16 6.95 -19.66
CA ILE A 872 -35.69 7.95 -20.59
C ILE A 872 -35.23 9.39 -20.27
N ARG A 873 -34.49 9.62 -19.18
CA ARG A 873 -33.99 10.95 -18.78
C ARG A 873 -32.55 10.90 -18.32
N ALA A 874 -31.82 11.98 -18.55
CA ALA A 874 -30.54 12.21 -17.89
C ALA A 874 -30.79 12.90 -16.54
N ASP A 875 -31.00 12.14 -15.46
CA ASP A 875 -31.26 12.69 -14.12
C ASP A 875 -30.59 11.96 -12.94
N ARG A 876 -29.57 11.13 -13.20
CA ARG A 876 -28.81 10.31 -12.22
C ARG A 876 -29.67 9.25 -11.52
N VAL A 877 -30.76 8.80 -12.15
CA VAL A 877 -31.63 7.74 -11.62
C VAL A 877 -31.51 6.50 -12.49
N TYR A 878 -30.42 5.78 -12.30
CA TYR A 878 -30.01 4.64 -13.12
C TYR A 878 -31.02 3.48 -13.15
N ALA A 879 -30.99 2.72 -14.26
CA ALA A 879 -31.91 1.61 -14.54
C ALA A 879 -32.07 0.60 -13.38
N TYR A 880 -30.95 0.17 -12.81
CA TYR A 880 -30.82 -0.81 -11.75
C TYR A 880 -29.40 -0.78 -11.18
N ASP A 881 -29.22 -1.25 -9.95
CA ASP A 881 -27.90 -1.62 -9.44
C ASP A 881 -27.44 -2.93 -10.12
N PRO A 882 -26.28 -2.95 -10.79
CA PRO A 882 -25.80 -4.16 -11.46
C PRO A 882 -25.35 -5.22 -10.43
N PRO A 883 -25.41 -6.52 -10.77
CA PRO A 883 -25.07 -7.60 -9.84
C PRO A 883 -23.55 -7.72 -9.68
N LEU A 884 -22.97 -6.92 -8.79
CA LEU A 884 -21.52 -6.84 -8.53
C LEU A 884 -20.88 -8.22 -8.36
N ASP A 885 -19.70 -8.41 -8.97
CA ASP A 885 -18.77 -9.44 -8.50
C ASP A 885 -18.03 -8.85 -7.30
N ARG A 886 -18.01 -9.56 -6.18
CA ARG A 886 -17.43 -9.05 -4.93
C ARG A 886 -15.91 -9.27 -4.84
N ARG A 887 -15.35 -10.01 -5.78
CA ARG A 887 -13.92 -10.32 -5.84
C ARG A 887 -13.14 -9.19 -6.48
N TYR A 888 -13.70 -8.56 -7.52
CA TYR A 888 -12.98 -7.65 -8.40
C TYR A 888 -13.73 -6.32 -8.59
N PHE A 889 -13.02 -5.20 -8.51
CA PHE A 889 -13.62 -3.88 -8.77
C PHE A 889 -14.01 -3.71 -10.24
N GLY A 890 -15.06 -2.93 -10.50
CA GLY A 890 -15.62 -2.68 -11.83
C GLY A 890 -16.28 -3.88 -12.52
N PHE A 891 -16.17 -5.10 -11.98
CA PHE A 891 -16.79 -6.31 -12.51
C PHE A 891 -18.13 -6.63 -11.86
N CYS A 892 -18.97 -7.32 -12.62
CA CYS A 892 -20.31 -7.78 -12.29
C CYS A 892 -20.52 -9.21 -12.84
N GLN A 893 -21.51 -9.91 -12.33
CA GLN A 893 -22.11 -11.04 -13.04
C GLN A 893 -22.69 -10.54 -14.38
N SER A 894 -22.62 -11.37 -15.43
CA SER A 894 -23.11 -10.99 -16.77
C SER A 894 -24.61 -10.68 -16.71
N HIS A 895 -24.99 -9.48 -17.11
CA HIS A 895 -26.32 -8.92 -16.94
C HIS A 895 -26.77 -8.14 -18.18
N SER A 896 -28.07 -7.83 -18.27
CA SER A 896 -28.65 -7.25 -19.47
C SER A 896 -29.74 -6.20 -19.21
N LEU A 897 -29.85 -5.27 -20.15
CA LEU A 897 -30.94 -4.31 -20.26
C LEU A 897 -31.68 -4.53 -21.59
N ASP A 898 -32.92 -5.02 -21.52
CA ASP A 898 -33.81 -5.22 -22.67
C ASP A 898 -34.59 -3.93 -22.97
N LEU A 899 -34.56 -3.49 -24.23
CA LEU A 899 -35.19 -2.27 -24.76
C LEU A 899 -36.25 -2.62 -25.79
N ASP A 900 -37.52 -2.34 -25.52
CA ASP A 900 -38.61 -2.42 -26.51
C ASP A 900 -38.98 -1.02 -27.01
N PHE A 901 -38.60 -0.71 -28.25
CA PHE A 901 -38.94 0.54 -28.92
C PHE A 901 -40.31 0.46 -29.62
N GLY A 902 -40.87 -0.75 -29.80
CA GLY A 902 -42.12 -1.00 -30.50
C GLY A 902 -42.21 -0.28 -31.86
N SER A 903 -43.39 0.28 -32.17
CA SER A 903 -43.64 1.02 -33.42
C SER A 903 -42.89 2.36 -33.52
N ARG A 904 -42.03 2.74 -32.56
CA ARG A 904 -41.19 3.93 -32.72
C ARG A 904 -40.17 3.77 -33.85
N LEU A 905 -39.68 2.54 -34.11
CA LEU A 905 -38.70 2.25 -35.16
C LEU A 905 -39.30 2.13 -36.56
N GLU A 906 -40.63 2.06 -36.71
CA GLU A 906 -41.33 2.07 -38.02
C GLU A 906 -41.07 3.34 -38.85
N LYS A 907 -40.45 4.35 -38.23
CA LYS A 907 -40.04 5.62 -38.84
C LYS A 907 -38.65 5.58 -39.47
N LEU A 908 -37.85 4.54 -39.25
CA LEU A 908 -36.51 4.39 -39.82
C LEU A 908 -36.61 4.11 -41.32
N GLY A 909 -36.05 5.00 -42.13
CA GLY A 909 -35.86 4.81 -43.56
C GLY A 909 -34.74 3.82 -43.87
N ALA A 910 -34.84 3.12 -45.00
CA ALA A 910 -33.85 2.13 -45.44
C ALA A 910 -32.50 2.73 -45.89
N GLN A 911 -32.30 4.04 -45.73
CA GLN A 911 -31.07 4.79 -46.04
C GLN A 911 -30.69 5.75 -44.89
N ASP A 912 -31.36 5.66 -43.74
CA ASP A 912 -31.07 6.49 -42.58
C ASP A 912 -29.74 6.05 -41.96
N ARG A 913 -28.90 7.01 -41.55
CA ARG A 913 -27.80 6.72 -40.62
C ARG A 913 -28.34 6.72 -39.20
N VAL A 914 -28.25 5.57 -38.52
CA VAL A 914 -28.95 5.32 -37.25
C VAL A 914 -27.94 5.06 -36.15
N PHE A 915 -28.08 5.72 -35.02
CA PHE A 915 -27.21 5.59 -33.87
C PHE A 915 -28.01 5.21 -32.62
N LEU A 916 -27.45 4.30 -31.81
CA LEU A 916 -27.84 4.15 -30.41
C LEU A 916 -26.99 5.11 -29.57
N PHE A 917 -27.63 5.77 -28.61
CA PHE A 917 -27.01 6.63 -27.62
C PHE A 917 -27.24 6.02 -26.25
N ILE A 918 -26.17 5.86 -25.48
CA ILE A 918 -26.20 5.35 -24.10
C ILE A 918 -25.52 6.40 -23.22
N ARG A 919 -26.27 7.01 -22.31
CA ARG A 919 -25.74 7.88 -21.26
C ARG A 919 -25.66 7.13 -19.94
N GLY A 920 -24.56 7.27 -19.23
CA GLY A 920 -24.33 6.60 -17.96
C GLY A 920 -22.96 6.87 -17.37
N TYR A 921 -22.55 6.04 -16.42
CA TYR A 921 -21.18 5.98 -15.92
C TYR A 921 -20.68 4.53 -15.88
N ILE A 922 -19.38 4.35 -15.72
CA ILE A 922 -18.72 3.08 -15.36
C ILE A 922 -17.92 3.27 -14.06
N GLU A 923 -17.96 2.32 -13.13
CA GLU A 923 -16.88 2.14 -12.14
C GLU A 923 -15.84 1.24 -12.82
N TYR A 924 -14.64 1.77 -13.06
CA TYR A 924 -13.61 1.05 -13.82
C TYR A 924 -13.07 -0.15 -13.03
N PRO A 925 -12.76 -1.27 -13.71
CA PRO A 925 -11.74 -2.19 -13.24
C PRO A 925 -10.39 -1.47 -13.14
N TYR A 926 -9.59 -1.83 -12.14
CA TYR A 926 -8.20 -1.43 -11.97
C TYR A 926 -7.28 -2.47 -12.62
N SER A 927 -6.07 -2.10 -13.08
CA SER A 927 -5.12 -3.03 -13.72
C SER A 927 -4.86 -4.26 -12.85
N GLN A 928 -4.68 -4.06 -11.53
CA GLN A 928 -4.61 -5.10 -10.50
C GLN A 928 -5.82 -6.03 -10.52
N THR A 929 -7.04 -5.48 -10.49
CA THR A 929 -8.27 -6.28 -10.48
C THR A 929 -8.59 -6.96 -11.81
N VAL A 930 -8.00 -6.51 -12.93
CA VAL A 930 -8.06 -7.22 -14.22
C VAL A 930 -7.05 -8.37 -14.25
N TYR A 931 -5.90 -8.26 -13.57
CA TYR A 931 -5.00 -9.39 -13.32
C TYR A 931 -5.72 -10.47 -12.50
N ALA A 932 -6.26 -10.10 -11.33
CA ALA A 932 -7.04 -10.97 -10.44
C ALA A 932 -8.22 -11.67 -11.16
N ALA A 933 -9.00 -10.89 -11.93
CA ALA A 933 -10.11 -11.43 -12.73
C ALA A 933 -9.63 -12.43 -13.79
N ALA A 934 -8.47 -12.20 -14.42
CA ALA A 934 -7.92 -13.08 -15.43
C ALA A 934 -7.44 -14.42 -14.87
N GLN A 935 -7.10 -14.52 -13.57
CA GLN A 935 -6.76 -15.80 -12.93
C GLN A 935 -7.98 -16.74 -12.85
N SER A 936 -9.17 -16.29 -12.39
CA SER A 936 -10.41 -17.09 -12.52
C SER A 936 -10.98 -17.16 -13.94
N GLY A 937 -10.29 -16.58 -14.92
CA GLY A 937 -10.72 -16.55 -16.31
C GLY A 937 -11.93 -15.65 -16.58
N VAL A 938 -12.31 -14.79 -15.63
CA VAL A 938 -13.21 -13.65 -15.87
C VAL A 938 -12.51 -12.69 -16.83
N LYS A 939 -13.28 -12.11 -17.76
CA LYS A 939 -12.77 -11.20 -18.78
C LYS A 939 -13.64 -9.97 -18.85
N TRP A 940 -13.07 -8.87 -19.33
CA TRP A 940 -13.82 -7.68 -19.72
C TRP A 940 -14.82 -8.04 -20.84
N GLU A 941 -16.12 -8.05 -20.54
CA GLU A 941 -17.21 -8.14 -21.54
C GLU A 941 -17.78 -6.73 -21.77
N PRO A 942 -17.38 -6.01 -22.84
CA PRO A 942 -17.93 -4.70 -23.16
C PRO A 942 -19.40 -4.83 -23.60
N ILE A 943 -20.10 -3.71 -23.83
CA ILE A 943 -21.51 -3.75 -24.19
C ILE A 943 -21.71 -4.48 -25.52
N ARG A 944 -22.23 -5.70 -25.47
CA ARG A 944 -22.75 -6.43 -26.63
C ARG A 944 -24.17 -5.97 -26.91
N ILE A 945 -24.48 -5.70 -28.18
CA ILE A 945 -25.84 -5.36 -28.63
C ILE A 945 -26.41 -6.51 -29.43
N ASP A 946 -27.46 -7.13 -28.88
CA ASP A 946 -28.27 -8.13 -29.56
C ASP A 946 -29.60 -7.52 -30.04
N ARG A 947 -30.10 -7.99 -31.18
CA ARG A 947 -31.38 -7.63 -31.79
C ARG A 947 -32.33 -8.82 -31.70
N LYS A 948 -33.61 -8.60 -31.41
CA LYS A 948 -34.60 -9.68 -31.43
C LYS A 948 -35.18 -9.87 -32.83
N ALA A 949 -34.88 -11.02 -33.43
CA ALA A 949 -35.31 -11.41 -34.76
C ALA A 949 -36.79 -11.83 -34.81
N ALA A 950 -37.36 -11.92 -36.02
CA ALA A 950 -38.76 -12.25 -36.25
C ALA A 950 -39.17 -13.69 -35.86
N ASP A 951 -38.22 -14.57 -35.55
CA ASP A 951 -38.43 -15.91 -34.98
C ASP A 951 -38.30 -15.96 -33.45
N ASP A 952 -38.32 -14.78 -32.82
CA ASP A 952 -38.19 -14.53 -31.37
C ASP A 952 -36.83 -14.93 -30.75
N ARG A 953 -35.80 -15.20 -31.56
CA ARG A 953 -34.42 -15.38 -31.09
C ARG A 953 -33.67 -14.04 -31.00
N TRP A 954 -32.66 -13.99 -30.14
CA TRP A 954 -31.69 -12.90 -30.10
C TRP A 954 -30.53 -13.17 -31.07
N GLU A 955 -30.09 -12.15 -31.79
CA GLU A 955 -29.01 -12.17 -32.78
C GLU A 955 -28.04 -11.02 -32.45
N THR A 956 -26.77 -11.31 -32.20
CA THR A 956 -25.75 -10.27 -31.95
C THR A 956 -25.51 -9.45 -33.21
N ILE A 957 -25.77 -8.14 -33.13
CA ILE A 957 -25.54 -7.18 -34.22
C ILE A 957 -24.29 -6.32 -33.99
N VAL A 958 -23.92 -6.08 -32.73
CA VAL A 958 -22.64 -5.45 -32.36
C VAL A 958 -21.98 -6.31 -31.27
N PRO A 959 -20.87 -7.01 -31.55
CA PRO A 959 -20.24 -7.91 -30.58
C PRO A 959 -19.50 -7.16 -29.46
N ASP A 960 -18.95 -5.99 -29.78
CA ASP A 960 -18.29 -5.07 -28.86
C ASP A 960 -18.66 -3.64 -29.31
N ALA A 961 -19.40 -2.92 -28.45
CA ALA A 961 -19.75 -1.51 -28.63
C ALA A 961 -18.95 -0.57 -27.73
N GLY A 962 -17.99 -1.09 -26.96
CA GLY A 962 -17.31 -0.37 -25.88
C GLY A 962 -18.18 -0.19 -24.62
N ALA A 963 -17.89 0.87 -23.87
CA ALA A 963 -18.62 1.31 -22.69
C ALA A 963 -18.67 2.86 -22.62
N PRO A 964 -19.46 3.47 -21.71
CA PRO A 964 -19.32 4.90 -21.40
C PRO A 964 -17.91 5.17 -20.88
N GLY A 965 -17.21 6.16 -21.45
CA GLY A 965 -15.93 6.60 -20.90
C GLY A 965 -16.18 7.51 -19.71
N GLY A 966 -16.01 7.01 -18.48
CA GLY A 966 -15.99 7.81 -17.27
C GLY A 966 -17.34 8.10 -16.61
N MET A 967 -17.44 9.30 -16.03
CA MET A 967 -18.57 9.79 -15.24
C MET A 967 -19.56 10.60 -16.09
N ASP A 968 -20.84 10.20 -16.07
CA ASP A 968 -21.96 10.91 -16.70
C ASP A 968 -21.73 11.29 -18.18
N ARG A 969 -21.35 10.29 -18.98
CA ARG A 969 -21.05 10.43 -20.40
C ARG A 969 -22.06 9.77 -21.30
N THR A 970 -22.28 10.37 -22.47
CA THR A 970 -23.05 9.77 -23.56
C THR A 970 -22.09 9.13 -24.56
N MET A 971 -22.08 7.80 -24.63
CA MET A 971 -21.45 7.04 -25.72
C MET A 971 -22.42 6.83 -26.89
N THR A 972 -21.88 6.52 -28.05
CA THR A 972 -22.62 6.30 -29.31
C THR A 972 -22.18 5.03 -30.01
N VAL A 973 -23.12 4.43 -30.75
CA VAL A 973 -22.89 3.21 -31.53
C VAL A 973 -23.67 3.30 -32.84
N GLU A 974 -23.01 3.19 -34.00
CA GLU A 974 -23.71 3.18 -35.29
C GLU A 974 -24.41 1.83 -35.52
N LEU A 975 -25.73 1.88 -35.74
CA LEU A 975 -26.59 0.72 -36.06
C LEU A 975 -27.13 0.77 -37.50
N THR A 976 -26.57 1.63 -38.35
CA THR A 976 -26.93 1.80 -39.77
C THR A 976 -26.92 0.47 -40.52
N GLY A 977 -28.09 0.04 -41.00
CA GLY A 977 -28.27 -1.25 -41.68
C GLY A 977 -28.29 -2.49 -40.78
N LEU A 978 -27.92 -2.37 -39.50
CA LEU A 978 -28.04 -3.44 -38.51
C LEU A 978 -29.45 -3.52 -37.92
N ILE A 979 -30.19 -2.40 -37.90
CA ILE A 979 -31.61 -2.33 -37.55
C ILE A 979 -32.44 -1.66 -38.64
N GLY A 980 -33.73 -1.98 -38.70
CA GLY A 980 -34.69 -1.39 -39.64
C GLY A 980 -36.13 -1.33 -39.12
N PRO A 981 -37.10 -0.87 -39.94
CA PRO A 981 -38.45 -0.52 -39.49
C PRO A 981 -39.34 -1.71 -39.07
N MET A 982 -38.86 -2.95 -39.19
CA MET A 982 -39.52 -4.15 -38.65
C MET A 982 -38.96 -4.61 -37.30
N ASP A 983 -37.78 -4.12 -36.91
CA ASP A 983 -37.15 -4.48 -35.63
C ASP A 983 -37.82 -3.74 -34.48
N ARG A 984 -37.89 -4.37 -33.30
CA ARG A 984 -38.64 -3.85 -32.15
C ARG A 984 -37.84 -3.83 -30.86
N LYS A 985 -36.97 -4.83 -30.66
CA LYS A 985 -36.25 -5.04 -29.40
C LYS A 985 -34.74 -5.13 -29.60
N LEU A 986 -34.03 -4.42 -28.74
CA LEU A 986 -32.59 -4.55 -28.53
C LEU A 986 -32.32 -5.06 -27.12
N ARG A 987 -31.16 -5.67 -26.93
CA ARG A 987 -30.61 -6.09 -25.63
C ARG A 987 -29.18 -5.60 -25.54
N LEU A 988 -28.88 -4.90 -24.47
CA LEU A 988 -27.50 -4.61 -24.05
C LEU A 988 -27.08 -5.70 -23.08
N THR A 989 -25.90 -6.31 -23.26
CA THR A 989 -25.34 -7.30 -22.31
C THR A 989 -23.88 -6.95 -22.01
N THR A 990 -23.47 -7.03 -20.75
CA THR A 990 -22.10 -6.75 -20.28
C THR A 990 -21.87 -7.42 -18.92
N ASN A 991 -20.61 -7.48 -18.47
CA ASN A 991 -20.25 -7.85 -17.11
C ASN A 991 -19.53 -6.71 -16.35
N LEU A 992 -19.65 -5.46 -16.83
CA LEU A 992 -19.02 -4.27 -16.23
C LEU A 992 -20.01 -3.49 -15.36
N GLU A 993 -19.52 -2.81 -14.32
CA GLU A 993 -20.32 -1.99 -13.41
C GLU A 993 -20.77 -0.68 -14.06
N ILE A 994 -21.82 -0.76 -14.89
CA ILE A 994 -22.35 0.35 -15.69
C ILE A 994 -23.70 0.83 -15.15
N GLY A 995 -23.78 2.10 -14.77
CA GLY A 995 -25.02 2.79 -14.43
C GLY A 995 -25.68 3.41 -15.66
N TYR A 996 -26.71 2.77 -16.21
CA TYR A 996 -27.48 3.27 -17.36
C TYR A 996 -28.46 4.39 -16.95
N ASP A 997 -28.20 5.63 -17.35
CA ASP A 997 -29.02 6.82 -17.03
C ASP A 997 -30.01 7.15 -18.16
N GLN A 998 -29.57 7.19 -19.43
CA GLN A 998 -30.48 7.41 -20.57
C GLN A 998 -30.12 6.54 -21.77
N VAL A 999 -31.10 5.91 -22.43
CA VAL A 999 -30.88 5.16 -23.67
C VAL A 999 -31.93 5.49 -24.74
N PHE A 1000 -31.49 5.87 -25.94
CA PHE A 1000 -32.37 6.19 -27.06
C PHE A 1000 -31.71 5.94 -28.41
N ILE A 1001 -32.52 5.76 -29.46
CA ILE A 1001 -32.07 5.75 -30.85
C ILE A 1001 -32.25 7.13 -31.48
N GLY A 1002 -31.32 7.56 -32.32
CA GLY A 1002 -31.42 8.78 -33.12
C GLY A 1002 -31.03 8.55 -34.58
N VAL A 1003 -31.63 9.33 -35.49
CA VAL A 1003 -31.26 9.35 -36.90
C VAL A 1003 -30.40 10.59 -37.17
N HIS A 1004 -29.22 10.39 -37.75
CA HIS A 1004 -28.32 11.46 -38.14
C HIS A 1004 -28.88 12.20 -39.37
N ILE A 1005 -29.10 13.51 -39.24
CA ILE A 1005 -29.77 14.32 -40.28
C ILE A 1005 -28.84 15.20 -41.13
N GLY A 1006 -27.51 15.05 -40.98
CA GLY A 1006 -26.52 15.92 -41.60
C GLY A 1006 -26.23 17.18 -40.80
N THR A 1007 -25.13 17.86 -41.14
CA THR A 1007 -24.62 19.04 -40.43
C THR A 1007 -25.00 20.38 -41.08
N ASP A 1008 -25.76 20.39 -42.19
CA ASP A 1008 -26.10 21.58 -42.99
C ASP A 1008 -26.69 22.77 -42.19
N ASN A 1009 -27.41 22.47 -41.10
CA ASN A 1009 -28.06 23.48 -40.24
C ASN A 1009 -27.25 23.80 -38.97
N VAL A 1010 -26.03 23.29 -38.85
CA VAL A 1010 -25.16 23.43 -37.68
C VAL A 1010 -23.87 24.16 -38.07
N VAL A 1011 -23.48 25.17 -37.30
CA VAL A 1011 -22.26 25.96 -37.59
C VAL A 1011 -21.25 25.77 -36.46
N VAL A 1012 -20.31 24.86 -36.70
CA VAL A 1012 -19.11 24.65 -35.88
C VAL A 1012 -18.10 25.75 -36.17
N ARG A 1013 -17.50 26.34 -35.13
CA ARG A 1013 -16.38 27.28 -35.24
C ARG A 1013 -15.37 27.07 -34.11
N PRO A 1014 -14.06 27.07 -34.37
CA PRO A 1014 -13.07 27.10 -33.31
C PRO A 1014 -13.13 28.42 -32.54
N VAL A 1015 -12.98 28.34 -31.23
CA VAL A 1015 -12.87 29.49 -30.33
C VAL A 1015 -11.37 29.67 -30.01
N PRO A 1016 -10.73 30.78 -30.39
CA PRO A 1016 -9.29 30.97 -30.15
C PRO A 1016 -8.93 30.94 -28.67
N MET A 1017 -7.95 30.13 -28.29
CA MET A 1017 -7.39 30.12 -26.94
C MET A 1017 -6.56 31.40 -26.71
N LEU A 1018 -6.91 32.16 -25.67
CA LEU A 1018 -6.25 33.41 -25.28
C LEU A 1018 -5.15 33.18 -24.24
N SER A 1019 -5.42 32.36 -23.23
CA SER A 1019 -4.45 31.96 -22.20
C SER A 1019 -4.62 30.51 -21.78
N ALA A 1020 -3.52 29.93 -21.31
CA ALA A 1020 -3.50 28.66 -20.59
C ALA A 1020 -2.41 28.75 -19.52
N GLU A 1021 -2.82 28.72 -18.25
CA GLU A 1021 -1.92 28.85 -17.10
C GLU A 1021 -1.92 27.57 -16.27
N LEU A 1022 -0.77 26.89 -16.21
CA LEU A 1022 -0.57 25.75 -15.33
C LEU A 1022 -0.23 26.27 -13.93
N ARG A 1023 -0.99 25.88 -12.91
CA ARG A 1023 -0.83 26.33 -11.52
C ARG A 1023 -1.29 25.25 -10.54
N ARG A 1024 -1.01 25.42 -9.26
CA ARG A 1024 -1.56 24.56 -8.21
C ARG A 1024 -2.98 25.01 -7.85
N ALA A 1025 -3.98 24.15 -8.02
CA ALA A 1025 -5.33 24.40 -7.50
C ALA A 1025 -5.52 23.77 -6.11
N GLY A 1026 -4.99 22.56 -5.93
CA GLY A 1026 -5.49 21.60 -4.94
C GLY A 1026 -6.40 20.57 -5.61
N PHE A 1027 -7.09 19.78 -4.80
CA PHE A 1027 -7.83 18.60 -5.20
C PHE A 1027 -9.31 18.86 -4.94
N ALA A 1028 -10.10 19.02 -6.00
CA ALA A 1028 -11.55 19.18 -5.86
C ALA A 1028 -12.12 17.98 -5.08
N ARG A 1029 -12.95 18.22 -4.05
CA ARG A 1029 -13.46 17.11 -3.23
C ARG A 1029 -14.59 16.39 -3.94
N GLU A 1030 -14.54 15.05 -3.93
CA GLU A 1030 -15.66 14.22 -4.33
C GLU A 1030 -16.88 14.44 -3.41
N TYR A 1031 -18.06 14.55 -3.98
CA TYR A 1031 -19.34 14.61 -3.29
C TYR A 1031 -20.46 14.01 -4.15
N SER A 1032 -21.63 13.80 -3.56
CA SER A 1032 -22.85 13.50 -4.31
C SER A 1032 -23.88 14.62 -4.09
N PRO A 1033 -24.38 15.29 -5.15
CA PRO A 1033 -25.43 16.30 -5.02
C PRO A 1033 -26.76 15.73 -4.49
N ASP A 1034 -26.98 14.44 -4.70
CA ASP A 1034 -28.29 13.79 -4.60
C ASP A 1034 -28.28 12.48 -3.78
N GLY A 1035 -27.10 12.08 -3.27
CA GLY A 1035 -26.86 10.87 -2.49
C GLY A 1035 -26.53 9.61 -3.30
N ARG A 1036 -26.47 9.69 -4.64
CA ARG A 1036 -26.16 8.56 -5.54
C ARG A 1036 -24.71 8.58 -6.03
N LEU A 1037 -24.24 7.42 -6.50
CA LEU A 1037 -23.04 7.31 -7.32
C LEU A 1037 -23.34 7.78 -8.77
N PRO A 1038 -22.32 8.08 -9.59
CA PRO A 1038 -20.93 8.29 -9.18
C PRO A 1038 -20.85 9.56 -8.32
N LEU A 1039 -19.82 9.63 -7.47
CA LEU A 1039 -19.42 10.90 -6.89
C LEU A 1039 -18.92 11.82 -8.02
N ILE A 1040 -19.09 13.12 -7.86
CA ILE A 1040 -18.56 14.14 -8.76
C ILE A 1040 -17.78 15.17 -7.95
N TYR A 1041 -17.03 16.02 -8.62
CA TYR A 1041 -16.05 16.89 -7.96
C TYR A 1041 -16.62 18.30 -7.70
N ASP A 1042 -16.34 18.87 -6.51
CA ASP A 1042 -16.62 20.28 -6.20
C ASP A 1042 -15.34 21.14 -6.29
N TYR A 1043 -15.28 22.00 -7.30
CA TYR A 1043 -14.18 22.94 -7.54
C TYR A 1043 -14.01 24.01 -6.45
N GLU A 1044 -15.11 24.45 -5.82
CA GLU A 1044 -15.11 25.51 -4.80
C GLU A 1044 -14.72 24.96 -3.41
N ASN A 1045 -14.87 23.65 -3.21
CA ASN A 1045 -14.45 22.89 -2.02
C ASN A 1045 -13.19 22.05 -2.32
N ALA A 1046 -12.16 22.67 -2.92
CA ALA A 1046 -10.89 22.01 -3.18
C ALA A 1046 -10.04 21.90 -1.90
N ASP A 1047 -9.54 20.69 -1.63
CA ASP A 1047 -8.56 20.41 -0.59
C ASP A 1047 -7.16 20.85 -1.05
N VAL A 1048 -6.38 21.52 -0.20
CA VAL A 1048 -4.99 21.90 -0.54
C VAL A 1048 -3.96 20.85 -0.14
N SER A 1049 -4.43 19.74 0.43
CA SER A 1049 -3.68 18.86 1.33
C SER A 1049 -3.96 17.37 1.06
N ALA A 1050 -4.51 16.99 -0.09
CA ALA A 1050 -4.77 15.56 -0.35
C ALA A 1050 -3.46 14.75 -0.49
N PRO A 1051 -3.40 13.53 0.08
CA PRO A 1051 -2.18 12.77 0.35
C PRO A 1051 -1.75 11.86 -0.81
N PHE A 1052 -1.76 12.39 -2.03
CA PHE A 1052 -1.56 11.58 -3.23
C PHE A 1052 -0.08 11.41 -3.59
N HIS A 1053 0.32 10.16 -3.88
CA HIS A 1053 1.56 9.86 -4.60
C HIS A 1053 1.47 10.37 -6.04
N VAL A 1054 2.62 10.57 -6.70
CA VAL A 1054 2.66 11.00 -8.10
C VAL A 1054 3.69 10.21 -8.91
N LEU A 1055 3.47 10.15 -10.22
CA LEU A 1055 4.36 9.48 -11.14
C LEU A 1055 5.68 10.25 -11.28
N ARG A 1056 6.78 9.53 -11.16
CA ARG A 1056 8.13 10.08 -11.08
C ARG A 1056 8.69 10.54 -12.42
N GLY A 1057 8.86 11.85 -12.60
CA GLY A 1057 9.59 12.45 -13.70
C GLY A 1057 9.39 13.98 -13.87
N ALA A 1058 9.69 14.48 -15.07
CA ALA A 1058 9.72 15.91 -15.31
C ALA A 1058 8.34 16.49 -15.73
N TYR A 1059 7.54 16.94 -14.76
CA TYR A 1059 6.30 17.68 -15.00
C TYR A 1059 6.56 19.08 -15.57
N THR A 1060 5.56 19.63 -16.24
CA THR A 1060 5.60 20.98 -16.81
C THR A 1060 5.54 22.04 -15.70
N ARG A 1061 6.36 23.08 -15.84
CA ARG A 1061 6.46 24.21 -14.90
C ARG A 1061 5.15 24.99 -14.82
N TYR A 1062 4.93 25.65 -13.68
CA TYR A 1062 3.84 26.60 -13.54
C TYR A 1062 4.00 27.85 -14.43
N GLY A 1063 2.92 28.60 -14.56
CA GLY A 1063 2.79 29.79 -15.41
C GLY A 1063 2.20 29.47 -16.78
N GLN A 1064 2.41 30.35 -17.75
CA GLN A 1064 1.80 30.20 -19.08
C GLN A 1064 2.40 28.99 -19.84
N VAL A 1065 1.49 28.14 -20.33
CA VAL A 1065 1.73 26.90 -21.08
C VAL A 1065 1.00 26.85 -22.43
N ILE A 1066 0.35 27.94 -22.87
CA ILE A 1066 -0.40 28.02 -24.14
C ILE A 1066 0.38 27.63 -25.41
N GLY A 1067 1.72 27.63 -25.37
CA GLY A 1067 2.55 27.10 -26.46
C GLY A 1067 2.50 25.57 -26.61
N LEU A 1068 2.14 24.84 -25.55
CA LEU A 1068 2.13 23.39 -25.40
C LEU A 1068 0.74 22.74 -25.62
N LEU A 1069 -0.22 23.51 -26.13
CA LEU A 1069 -1.64 23.13 -26.15
C LEU A 1069 -2.33 23.46 -27.48
N ARG A 1070 -1.57 23.84 -28.51
CA ARG A 1070 -2.08 24.33 -29.81
C ARG A 1070 -1.94 23.32 -30.94
N GLU A 1071 -0.86 22.56 -30.95
CA GLU A 1071 -0.46 21.65 -32.02
C GLU A 1071 -0.33 20.24 -31.46
N PHE A 1072 -0.44 19.21 -32.30
CA PHE A 1072 -0.26 17.81 -31.88
C PHE A 1072 1.14 17.32 -32.30
N ASP A 1073 2.17 17.77 -31.55
CA ASP A 1073 3.58 17.69 -31.93
C ASP A 1073 4.54 17.11 -30.85
N ASN A 1074 4.00 16.52 -29.78
CA ASN A 1074 4.71 15.87 -28.67
C ASN A 1074 5.37 16.82 -27.64
N MET A 1075 4.82 18.03 -27.46
CA MET A 1075 5.30 19.04 -26.49
C MET A 1075 4.29 19.25 -25.36
N TYR A 1076 4.16 18.25 -24.49
CA TYR A 1076 3.10 18.17 -23.48
C TYR A 1076 3.11 19.23 -22.37
N ALA A 1077 1.92 19.74 -22.05
CA ALA A 1077 1.60 20.14 -20.68
C ALA A 1077 1.41 18.88 -19.82
N ILE A 1078 2.50 18.38 -19.23
CA ILE A 1078 2.45 17.27 -18.27
C ILE A 1078 2.01 17.82 -16.91
N ILE A 1079 0.83 17.42 -16.45
CA ILE A 1079 0.24 17.81 -15.16
C ILE A 1079 0.17 16.60 -14.23
N GLY A 1080 0.17 16.85 -12.93
CA GLY A 1080 0.12 15.82 -11.91
C GLY A 1080 -0.77 16.19 -10.72
N PRO A 1081 -0.88 15.29 -9.74
CA PRO A 1081 -1.90 15.31 -8.69
C PRO A 1081 -1.99 16.65 -7.97
N GLY A 1082 -3.10 17.37 -8.13
CA GLY A 1082 -3.45 18.67 -7.53
C GLY A 1082 -3.11 19.90 -8.38
N ASP A 1083 -2.61 19.71 -9.60
CA ASP A 1083 -2.37 20.77 -10.58
C ASP A 1083 -3.63 21.11 -11.38
N GLU A 1084 -3.64 22.32 -11.97
CA GLU A 1084 -4.71 22.82 -12.81
C GLU A 1084 -4.17 23.58 -14.02
N ILE A 1085 -4.75 23.36 -15.21
CA ILE A 1085 -4.65 24.26 -16.35
C ILE A 1085 -5.87 25.20 -16.37
N ALA A 1086 -5.64 26.47 -16.05
CA ALA A 1086 -6.65 27.53 -16.19
C ALA A 1086 -6.68 28.04 -17.65
N LEU A 1087 -7.78 27.75 -18.35
CA LEU A 1087 -7.96 28.11 -19.76
C LEU A 1087 -8.89 29.31 -19.93
N SER A 1088 -8.60 30.17 -20.91
CA SER A 1088 -9.55 31.16 -21.43
C SER A 1088 -9.58 31.18 -22.96
N PHE A 1089 -10.79 31.32 -23.51
CA PHE A 1089 -11.05 31.34 -24.95
C PHE A 1089 -11.85 32.59 -25.36
N ASP A 1090 -11.53 33.18 -26.52
CA ASP A 1090 -12.11 34.42 -27.03
C ASP A 1090 -13.58 34.26 -27.44
N ALA A 1091 -14.50 34.75 -26.60
CA ALA A 1091 -15.92 34.70 -26.90
C ALA A 1091 -16.36 35.73 -27.96
N ALA A 1092 -15.58 36.79 -28.19
CA ALA A 1092 -15.86 37.81 -29.20
C ALA A 1092 -15.46 37.36 -30.62
N ALA A 1093 -14.49 36.43 -30.74
CA ALA A 1093 -14.13 35.81 -32.01
C ALA A 1093 -15.27 34.99 -32.63
N VAL A 1094 -16.18 34.44 -31.81
CA VAL A 1094 -17.40 33.76 -32.27
C VAL A 1094 -18.60 34.72 -32.24
N LYS A 1095 -19.25 34.89 -33.40
CA LYS A 1095 -20.45 35.74 -33.54
C LYS A 1095 -21.53 35.34 -32.51
N PRO A 1096 -22.40 36.28 -32.07
CA PRO A 1096 -23.55 35.95 -31.24
C PRO A 1096 -24.39 34.81 -31.84
N CYS A 1097 -24.88 33.90 -30.99
CA CYS A 1097 -25.69 32.76 -31.43
C CYS A 1097 -26.98 33.27 -32.14
N PRO A 1098 -27.37 32.71 -33.30
CA PRO A 1098 -28.56 33.19 -34.02
C PRO A 1098 -29.86 33.07 -33.21
N ALA A 1099 -30.85 33.92 -33.51
CA ALA A 1099 -32.16 33.82 -32.88
C ALA A 1099 -32.83 32.47 -33.23
N GLY A 1100 -33.28 31.73 -32.22
CA GLY A 1100 -33.82 30.37 -32.36
C GLY A 1100 -32.79 29.24 -32.32
N PHE A 1101 -31.50 29.57 -32.20
CA PHE A 1101 -30.40 28.62 -32.00
C PHE A 1101 -29.97 28.59 -30.53
N LYS A 1102 -29.28 27.50 -30.15
CA LYS A 1102 -28.49 27.36 -28.92
C LYS A 1102 -27.04 27.02 -29.29
N ARG A 1103 -26.11 27.27 -28.36
CA ARG A 1103 -24.70 26.97 -28.53
C ARG A 1103 -24.27 25.88 -27.55
N SER A 1104 -24.00 24.70 -28.07
CA SER A 1104 -23.26 23.66 -27.35
C SER A 1104 -21.76 23.81 -27.65
N PHE A 1105 -20.90 23.13 -26.90
CA PHE A 1105 -19.46 23.12 -27.19
C PHE A 1105 -18.91 21.68 -27.21
N ILE A 1106 -17.77 21.50 -27.88
CA ILE A 1106 -16.90 20.33 -27.71
C ILE A 1106 -15.50 20.84 -27.40
N LEU A 1107 -14.88 20.31 -26.34
CA LEU A 1107 -13.44 20.42 -26.13
C LEU A 1107 -12.78 19.21 -26.83
N VAL A 1108 -12.06 19.49 -27.91
CA VAL A 1108 -11.21 18.50 -28.59
C VAL A 1108 -9.91 18.38 -27.80
N SER A 1109 -9.68 17.23 -27.21
CA SER A 1109 -8.48 16.88 -26.47
C SER A 1109 -7.55 16.00 -27.30
N HIS A 1110 -6.24 16.27 -27.25
CA HIS A 1110 -5.22 15.28 -27.53
C HIS A 1110 -4.42 15.09 -26.23
N ALA A 1111 -4.73 14.02 -25.50
CA ALA A 1111 -4.18 13.76 -24.18
C ALA A 1111 -4.02 12.25 -23.95
N TRP A 1112 -3.07 11.92 -23.09
CA TRP A 1112 -2.93 10.60 -22.48
C TRP A 1112 -2.95 10.75 -20.96
N CYS A 1113 -3.21 9.66 -20.25
CA CYS A 1113 -3.09 9.61 -18.80
C CYS A 1113 -2.39 8.32 -18.35
N LYS A 1114 -1.80 8.31 -17.14
CA LYS A 1114 -1.22 7.11 -16.54
C LYS A 1114 -1.28 7.15 -15.02
N ASP A 1115 -1.77 6.06 -14.43
CA ASP A 1115 -1.95 5.88 -13.00
C ASP A 1115 -0.80 5.12 -12.32
N MET A 1116 -0.93 4.95 -10.99
CA MET A 1116 0.06 4.31 -10.12
C MET A 1116 -0.32 2.89 -9.65
N ASP A 1117 -1.30 2.22 -10.28
CA ASP A 1117 -1.64 0.82 -10.01
C ASP A 1117 -0.42 -0.09 -10.28
N LEU A 1118 -0.12 -1.02 -9.37
CA LEU A 1118 1.05 -1.93 -9.44
C LEU A 1118 1.16 -2.69 -10.77
N TYR A 1119 0.04 -2.96 -11.44
CA TYR A 1119 -0.06 -3.67 -12.72
C TYR A 1119 -0.16 -2.77 -13.96
N THR A 1120 -0.40 -1.47 -13.80
CA THR A 1120 -0.28 -0.51 -14.90
C THR A 1120 1.18 -0.41 -15.34
N ALA A 1121 1.46 -0.42 -16.65
CA ALA A 1121 2.83 -0.57 -17.10
C ALA A 1121 3.74 0.66 -16.84
N GLU A 1122 4.82 0.40 -16.10
CA GLU A 1122 5.76 1.41 -15.60
C GLU A 1122 5.05 2.49 -14.73
N PRO A 1123 4.31 2.10 -13.68
CA PRO A 1123 3.29 2.94 -13.03
C PRO A 1123 3.92 3.98 -12.11
N GLN A 1124 5.11 3.70 -11.60
CA GLN A 1124 5.80 4.57 -10.66
C GLN A 1124 6.46 5.78 -11.34
N THR A 1125 6.26 6.07 -12.63
CA THR A 1125 7.10 7.01 -13.41
C THR A 1125 6.42 7.65 -14.62
N LEU A 1126 6.71 8.93 -14.89
CA LEU A 1126 6.20 9.67 -16.05
C LEU A 1126 6.74 9.20 -17.41
N GLU A 1127 7.91 8.60 -17.43
CA GLU A 1127 8.47 8.00 -18.65
C GLU A 1127 7.91 6.55 -18.81
N PRO A 1128 8.15 5.84 -19.93
CA PRO A 1128 8.51 6.43 -21.22
C PRO A 1128 7.41 7.42 -21.64
N LEU A 1129 7.79 8.59 -22.16
CA LEU A 1129 6.80 9.54 -22.67
C LEU A 1129 5.99 8.89 -23.82
N PRO A 1130 4.66 9.06 -23.88
CA PRO A 1130 3.87 8.68 -25.05
C PRO A 1130 4.36 9.46 -26.28
N PHE A 1131 4.03 9.00 -27.49
CA PHE A 1131 4.26 9.81 -28.69
C PHE A 1131 3.25 9.54 -29.80
N ARG A 1132 3.06 10.55 -30.65
CA ARG A 1132 2.18 10.51 -31.82
C ARG A 1132 2.62 9.42 -32.80
N GLY A 1133 1.80 8.38 -32.92
CA GLY A 1133 2.04 7.25 -33.82
C GLY A 1133 2.84 6.09 -33.22
N MET A 1134 3.00 6.04 -31.89
CA MET A 1134 3.42 4.81 -31.22
C MET A 1134 2.42 3.67 -31.48
N THR A 1135 2.91 2.44 -31.64
CA THR A 1135 2.04 1.29 -31.95
C THR A 1135 1.32 0.71 -30.74
N LYS A 1136 1.92 0.83 -29.54
CA LYS A 1136 1.36 0.44 -28.24
C LYS A 1136 2.11 1.14 -27.09
N TYR A 1137 1.63 0.96 -25.86
CA TYR A 1137 2.35 1.36 -24.65
C TYR A 1137 2.42 0.18 -23.64
N PRO A 1138 3.58 -0.10 -23.01
CA PRO A 1138 4.90 0.43 -23.33
C PRO A 1138 5.31 0.02 -24.75
N TYR A 1139 5.92 0.95 -25.49
CA TYR A 1139 6.35 0.70 -26.85
C TYR A 1139 7.53 -0.27 -26.89
N ASN A 1140 7.69 -0.99 -28.00
CA ASN A 1140 8.72 -2.02 -28.12
C ASN A 1140 10.12 -1.40 -28.37
N SER A 1141 11.18 -2.19 -28.23
CA SER A 1141 12.59 -1.72 -28.32
C SER A 1141 13.04 -1.17 -29.68
N HIS A 1142 12.21 -1.23 -30.73
CA HIS A 1142 12.45 -0.59 -32.03
C HIS A 1142 11.80 0.80 -32.13
N GLU A 1143 10.89 1.12 -31.21
CA GLU A 1143 10.24 2.41 -31.04
C GLU A 1143 10.91 3.20 -29.91
N ARG A 1144 10.78 4.53 -29.96
CA ARG A 1144 11.24 5.45 -28.91
C ARG A 1144 10.60 6.81 -29.06
N PHE A 1145 10.46 7.54 -27.96
CA PHE A 1145 10.09 8.95 -28.00
C PHE A 1145 11.03 9.74 -28.95
N PRO A 1146 10.52 10.65 -29.80
CA PRO A 1146 11.36 11.37 -30.75
C PRO A 1146 12.41 12.28 -30.09
N ASP A 1147 13.62 12.28 -30.62
CA ASP A 1147 14.76 13.06 -30.11
C ASP A 1147 15.18 14.12 -31.13
N THR A 1148 14.48 15.27 -31.11
CA THR A 1148 14.77 16.42 -31.99
C THR A 1148 15.31 17.62 -31.19
N PRO A 1149 16.02 18.58 -31.82
CA PRO A 1149 16.47 19.80 -31.15
C PRO A 1149 15.33 20.59 -30.49
N GLU A 1150 14.16 20.63 -31.13
CA GLU A 1150 12.97 21.34 -30.67
C GLU A 1150 12.43 20.68 -29.39
N LEU A 1151 12.30 19.35 -29.38
CA LEU A 1151 11.84 18.60 -28.21
C LEU A 1151 12.82 18.71 -27.04
N ARG A 1152 14.14 18.73 -27.27
CA ARG A 1152 15.12 19.01 -26.20
C ARG A 1152 14.91 20.40 -25.59
N VAL A 1153 14.75 21.42 -26.43
CA VAL A 1153 14.50 22.81 -26.00
C VAL A 1153 13.15 22.93 -25.27
N TYR A 1154 12.11 22.21 -25.69
CA TYR A 1154 10.85 22.09 -24.94
C TYR A 1154 11.10 21.51 -23.54
N ARG A 1155 11.77 20.34 -23.45
CA ARG A 1155 12.04 19.66 -22.16
C ARG A 1155 12.85 20.54 -21.21
N GLU A 1156 13.86 21.26 -21.71
CA GLU A 1156 14.67 22.20 -20.91
C GLU A 1156 13.90 23.43 -20.42
N ASN A 1157 12.97 23.98 -21.21
CA ASN A 1157 12.24 25.22 -20.87
C ASN A 1157 10.91 25.00 -20.13
N TYR A 1158 10.32 23.81 -20.24
CA TYR A 1158 9.00 23.50 -19.70
C TYR A 1158 9.02 22.38 -18.67
N ASN A 1159 9.66 21.24 -18.91
CA ASN A 1159 9.65 20.10 -17.98
C ASN A 1159 10.68 20.29 -16.84
N THR A 1160 10.44 21.27 -15.96
CA THR A 1160 11.38 21.65 -14.89
C THR A 1160 10.81 21.49 -13.46
N ARG A 1161 9.51 21.15 -13.32
CA ARG A 1161 8.90 20.62 -12.09
C ARG A 1161 9.19 19.12 -12.04
N ILE A 1162 10.39 18.73 -11.63
CA ILE A 1162 10.79 17.33 -11.64
C ILE A 1162 10.57 16.66 -10.28
N ALA A 1163 9.54 15.83 -10.26
CA ALA A 1163 9.43 14.62 -9.47
C ALA A 1163 10.54 13.66 -9.90
N TYR A 1164 11.33 13.08 -9.01
CA TYR A 1164 12.41 12.17 -9.42
C TYR A 1164 11.96 10.73 -9.32
#